data_AF-A0A5P8NDF1-F1
#
_entry.id   AF-A0A5P8NDF1-F1
#
_cell.length_a   1.000
_cell.length_b   1.000
_cell.length_c   1.000
_cell.angle_alpha   90.00
_cell.angle_beta   90.00
_cell.angle_gamma   90.00
#
_symmetry.space_group_name_H-M   'P 1'
#
loop_
_entity.id
_entity.type
_entity.pdbx_description
1 polymer ?
#
loop_
_entity_poly.entity_id
_entity_poly.type
_entity_poly.pdbx_seq_one_letter_code
_entity_poly.pdbx_strand_id
1 'polypeptide(L)'
;MQKSSIQYLGGIDNKDKGVTLTGSATLLKVQGEYQTLSVLIDYGMFQGGLKDSDINQLVDEEALNANCIVLTHAHLDHCGRLPLLVKEGYKNPIFMTDLTKKQIFHILSDHVKIVRYEIDAVSSQNTKKSNLYKRALYIKDMCKRLKENNLSDEDKQKFKSGLLKKLQGKNQSEGLKEAEGLLSAAGIENNGDIEKILQDLPVLFYDEKDIDAMMKLVQKLEIGGEKVLKDYMYITSLDDDDLDKTLQAVKQGYSQPINVDTKLLIPLKTKLNQRIGVTEKAIDENLRITKENNALQEELIEAFNFITEVGQETAREIYDRYMEKLTEYNIESLDDIEKAGEQLYYIKFDLDTLYNTRNQFGGVEIDYQKDIIDAVKLRFLDAGHIEGSIQALITVVTEKIDNCLRSKNPVPLPKKRATHKNLLFTGDLGRFKDPNLAGTPEISDLKLDYLQMETTYAGRVHPEKQESINDFFNAIHKAEGKVVIPCFSMQRTQEILVLLVEQLLEAKNDIPVLKKKSAKLKRIEDELKNLQGGNLEKKRIPARQQAKIDRVLGLKNELKKEIKELKSRCFQYDIILDSPLSTEITNIYTTNLFEKYRLLSNQVQKELLGKPVVDVLLNQSDHNKLYTEKRRNKKEIILSSGGMCQGGSVLNHLKENLGNTQSTIIFVGYCPDNTRGGYIKNKKSIEIEGGLYEIYANVVNINGFSGHLDEEEIFHYFEKSSFARGAKVVLNHGTESRHILANKISEEIFGCRSSVKVLVPSLNDTIEFKL
;
A
#
# COMPACT_ATOMS: atom_id res chain seq x y z
N MET A 1 22.03 -21.62 35.26
CA MET A 1 21.27 -20.36 35.12
C MET A 1 20.50 -20.48 33.83
N GLN A 2 19.17 -20.37 33.89
CA GLN A 2 18.32 -20.39 32.70
C GLN A 2 18.67 -19.19 31.82
N LYS A 3 18.79 -19.42 30.51
CA LYS A 3 19.17 -18.38 29.54
C LYS A 3 17.94 -18.04 28.72
N SER A 4 17.38 -16.87 28.96
CA SER A 4 16.41 -16.29 28.05
C SER A 4 17.10 -15.60 26.90
N SER A 5 16.41 -15.54 25.76
CA SER A 5 16.95 -14.92 24.57
C SER A 5 15.91 -14.10 23.83
N ILE A 6 16.38 -13.10 23.10
CA ILE A 6 15.63 -12.37 22.09
C ILE A 6 16.34 -12.55 20.77
N GLN A 7 15.61 -12.97 19.75
CA GLN A 7 16.12 -13.24 18.40
C GLN A 7 15.39 -12.38 17.39
N TYR A 8 16.12 -11.83 16.43
CA TYR A 8 15.59 -10.88 15.45
C TYR A 8 15.36 -11.57 14.11
N LEU A 9 14.10 -11.70 13.71
CA LEU A 9 13.67 -12.36 12.48
C LEU A 9 13.34 -11.37 11.35
N GLY A 10 13.31 -10.06 11.64
CA GLY A 10 13.14 -9.00 10.65
C GLY A 10 13.06 -7.59 11.27
N GLY A 11 12.96 -6.55 10.42
CA GLY A 11 13.03 -5.14 10.85
C GLY A 11 14.44 -4.66 11.25
N ILE A 12 15.49 -5.40 10.90
CA ILE A 12 16.90 -5.17 11.24
C ILE A 12 17.77 -5.55 10.02
N ASP A 13 18.93 -4.89 9.83
CA ASP A 13 19.76 -5.12 8.64
C ASP A 13 20.24 -6.56 8.51
N ASN A 14 20.25 -6.99 7.25
CA ASN A 14 20.95 -8.18 6.81
C ASN A 14 22.35 -7.79 6.33
N LYS A 15 23.39 -8.22 7.08
CA LYS A 15 24.82 -7.98 6.78
C LYS A 15 25.23 -8.43 5.37
N ASP A 16 24.51 -9.39 4.78
CA ASP A 16 24.90 -10.03 3.52
C ASP A 16 24.08 -9.55 2.29
N LYS A 17 22.99 -8.79 2.48
CA LYS A 17 22.02 -8.54 1.39
C LYS A 17 21.64 -7.08 1.12
N GLY A 18 22.14 -6.13 1.90
CA GLY A 18 21.81 -4.71 1.72
C GLY A 18 20.39 -4.42 2.22
N VAL A 19 20.34 -3.77 3.39
CA VAL A 19 19.23 -3.06 4.04
C VAL A 19 17.81 -3.40 3.60
N THR A 20 17.05 -4.09 4.47
CA THR A 20 15.58 -4.06 4.45
C THR A 20 15.06 -3.57 5.80
N LEU A 21 14.52 -2.34 5.78
CA LEU A 21 14.01 -1.57 6.93
C LEU A 21 12.62 -2.02 7.40
N THR A 22 12.13 -3.15 6.91
CA THR A 22 10.74 -3.59 7.02
C THR A 22 10.70 -5.06 7.42
N GLY A 23 9.50 -5.62 7.59
CA GLY A 23 9.35 -7.01 7.97
C GLY A 23 9.55 -7.29 9.46
N SER A 24 9.14 -6.35 10.32
CA SER A 24 9.26 -6.42 11.78
C SER A 24 8.90 -7.80 12.32
N ALA A 25 9.85 -8.46 12.99
CA ALA A 25 9.61 -9.73 13.67
C ALA A 25 10.68 -9.99 14.72
N THR A 26 10.29 -10.12 15.99
CA THR A 26 11.21 -10.39 17.11
C THR A 26 10.68 -11.48 18.01
N LEU A 27 11.49 -12.51 18.28
CA LEU A 27 11.09 -13.66 19.07
C LEU A 27 11.75 -13.64 20.46
N LEU A 28 10.94 -13.46 21.50
CA LEU A 28 11.34 -13.58 22.91
C LEU A 28 11.18 -15.03 23.37
N LYS A 29 12.22 -15.62 23.95
CA LYS A 29 12.21 -16.96 24.56
C LYS A 29 12.48 -16.85 26.07
N VAL A 30 11.48 -17.19 26.88
CA VAL A 30 11.56 -17.31 28.34
C VAL A 30 11.78 -18.78 28.72
N GLN A 31 13.00 -19.11 29.13
CA GLN A 31 13.38 -20.49 29.43
C GLN A 31 13.08 -20.83 30.90
N GLY A 32 12.23 -21.82 31.14
CA GLY A 32 12.07 -22.47 32.45
C GLY A 32 12.89 -23.76 32.55
N GLU A 33 12.74 -24.48 33.66
CA GLU A 33 13.46 -25.74 33.92
C GLU A 33 13.20 -26.84 32.87
N TYR A 34 11.99 -26.91 32.31
CA TYR A 34 11.58 -27.97 31.37
C TYR A 34 10.93 -27.48 30.08
N GLN A 35 10.28 -26.31 30.11
CA GLN A 35 9.61 -25.73 28.95
C GLN A 35 10.14 -24.32 28.69
N THR A 36 10.04 -23.91 27.43
CA THR A 36 10.33 -22.55 26.99
C THR A 36 9.03 -21.90 26.55
N LEU A 37 8.71 -20.73 27.10
CA LEU A 37 7.66 -19.88 26.57
C LEU A 37 8.25 -18.97 25.48
N SER A 38 7.65 -18.96 24.30
CA SER A 38 8.02 -18.10 23.18
C SER A 38 6.93 -17.07 22.88
N VAL A 39 7.30 -15.79 22.82
CA VAL A 39 6.41 -14.68 22.46
C VAL A 39 6.98 -14.00 21.22
N LEU A 40 6.23 -14.00 20.13
CA LEU A 40 6.62 -13.31 18.90
C LEU A 40 6.01 -11.90 18.90
N ILE A 41 6.85 -10.89 18.72
CA ILE A 41 6.44 -9.49 18.57
C ILE A 41 6.50 -9.15 17.08
N ASP A 42 5.34 -8.82 16.52
CA ASP A 42 5.10 -8.58 15.09
C ASP A 42 5.45 -9.76 14.16
N TYR A 43 4.85 -9.76 12.97
CA TYR A 43 5.24 -10.66 11.88
C TYR A 43 4.95 -10.01 10.53
N GLY A 44 5.75 -8.99 10.25
CA GLY A 44 5.57 -8.07 9.15
C GLY A 44 6.18 -8.51 7.83
N MET A 45 5.74 -7.89 6.75
CA MET A 45 6.24 -8.11 5.40
C MET A 45 7.46 -7.24 5.07
N PHE A 46 8.45 -7.85 4.43
CA PHE A 46 9.58 -7.12 3.87
C PHE A 46 9.14 -6.36 2.60
N GLN A 47 9.57 -5.12 2.45
CA GLN A 47 9.24 -4.22 1.36
C GLN A 47 10.53 -3.58 0.84
N GLY A 48 10.74 -3.58 -0.48
CA GLY A 48 11.98 -3.07 -1.07
C GLY A 48 12.38 -3.70 -2.42
N GLY A 49 11.76 -4.81 -2.82
CA GLY A 49 11.90 -5.37 -4.17
C GLY A 49 11.82 -6.90 -4.21
N LEU A 50 12.46 -7.50 -5.22
CA LEU A 50 12.36 -8.94 -5.54
C LEU A 50 12.89 -9.84 -4.42
N LYS A 51 14.05 -9.52 -3.84
CA LYS A 51 14.65 -10.29 -2.74
C LYS A 51 13.76 -10.33 -1.50
N ASP A 52 12.94 -9.30 -1.30
CA ASP A 52 11.99 -9.24 -0.18
C ASP A 52 10.76 -10.10 -0.43
N SER A 53 10.30 -10.14 -1.68
CA SER A 53 9.20 -11.02 -2.10
C SER A 53 9.50 -12.48 -1.80
N ASP A 54 10.74 -12.94 -2.06
CA ASP A 54 11.17 -14.31 -1.74
C ASP A 54 11.11 -14.60 -0.24
N ILE A 55 11.60 -13.69 0.59
CA ILE A 55 11.56 -13.84 2.05
C ILE A 55 10.12 -13.86 2.54
N ASN A 56 9.24 -13.07 1.92
CA ASN A 56 7.81 -13.07 2.23
C ASN A 56 7.08 -14.37 1.89
N GLN A 57 7.72 -15.29 1.16
CA GLN A 57 7.20 -16.64 0.91
C GLN A 57 7.69 -17.68 1.93
N LEU A 58 8.68 -17.33 2.75
CA LEU A 58 9.28 -18.26 3.70
C LEU A 58 8.61 -18.11 5.07
N VAL A 59 8.45 -19.24 5.74
CA VAL A 59 7.94 -19.31 7.11
C VAL A 59 9.08 -19.62 8.05
N ASP A 60 9.23 -18.78 9.06
CA ASP A 60 10.17 -19.00 10.15
C ASP A 60 9.60 -20.08 11.07
N GLU A 61 10.23 -21.26 11.13
CA GLU A 61 9.76 -22.38 11.96
C GLU A 61 9.60 -21.99 13.44
N GLU A 62 10.48 -21.13 13.94
CA GLU A 62 10.41 -20.67 15.33
C GLU A 62 9.23 -19.71 15.58
N ALA A 63 8.86 -18.92 14.56
CA ALA A 63 7.68 -18.06 14.62
C ALA A 63 6.39 -18.90 14.56
N LEU A 64 6.35 -19.93 13.70
CA LEU A 64 5.24 -20.87 13.59
C LEU A 64 4.96 -21.61 14.91
N ASN A 65 6.02 -21.89 15.68
CA ASN A 65 5.93 -22.55 16.98
C ASN A 65 5.82 -21.58 18.17
N ALA A 66 5.64 -20.27 17.94
CA ALA A 66 5.50 -19.29 19.01
C ALA A 66 4.25 -19.55 19.87
N ASN A 67 4.34 -19.49 21.20
CA ASN A 67 3.20 -19.71 22.09
C ASN A 67 2.14 -18.61 22.03
N CYS A 68 2.52 -17.41 21.63
CA CYS A 68 1.60 -16.33 21.28
C CYS A 68 2.30 -15.28 20.42
N ILE A 69 1.52 -14.48 19.71
CA ILE A 69 1.97 -13.31 18.97
C ILE A 69 1.42 -12.05 19.65
N VAL A 70 2.20 -10.98 19.68
CA VAL A 70 1.77 -9.63 20.01
C VAL A 70 2.00 -8.75 18.79
N LEU A 71 0.94 -8.12 18.28
CA LEU A 71 1.04 -7.15 17.19
C LEU A 71 1.00 -5.74 17.76
N THR A 72 1.97 -4.94 17.38
CA THR A 72 2.08 -3.54 17.79
C THR A 72 1.07 -2.66 17.07
N HIS A 73 0.87 -2.87 15.77
CA HIS A 73 -0.07 -2.11 14.96
C HIS A 73 -0.35 -2.77 13.58
N ALA A 74 -1.17 -2.11 12.76
CA ALA A 74 -1.76 -2.69 11.54
C ALA A 74 -1.00 -2.43 10.23
N HIS A 75 0.20 -1.83 10.26
CA HIS A 75 0.97 -1.65 9.02
C HIS A 75 1.48 -2.99 8.47
N LEU A 76 1.60 -3.07 7.14
CA LEU A 76 1.97 -4.30 6.42
C LEU A 76 3.35 -4.83 6.82
N ASP A 77 4.29 -3.95 7.12
CA ASP A 77 5.62 -4.28 7.60
C ASP A 77 5.67 -4.71 9.08
N HIS A 78 4.51 -4.82 9.75
CA HIS A 78 4.34 -5.39 11.09
C HIS A 78 3.35 -6.58 11.14
N CYS A 79 2.37 -6.64 10.24
CA CYS A 79 1.37 -7.73 10.21
C CYS A 79 1.30 -8.53 8.90
N GLY A 80 2.01 -8.11 7.86
CA GLY A 80 1.79 -8.57 6.49
C GLY A 80 2.10 -10.03 6.21
N ARG A 81 2.95 -10.70 7.01
CA ARG A 81 3.22 -12.14 6.89
C ARG A 81 2.36 -12.98 7.85
N LEU A 82 1.58 -12.38 8.74
CA LEU A 82 0.77 -13.09 9.72
C LEU A 82 -0.17 -14.16 9.11
N PRO A 83 -0.85 -13.91 7.97
CA PRO A 83 -1.72 -14.92 7.36
C PRO A 83 -0.96 -16.15 6.87
N LEU A 84 0.31 -15.98 6.49
CA LEU A 84 1.18 -17.08 6.10
C LEU A 84 1.42 -18.05 7.26
N LEU A 85 1.67 -17.54 8.48
CA LEU A 85 1.80 -18.39 9.67
C LEU A 85 0.53 -19.20 9.93
N VAL A 86 -0.64 -18.55 9.82
CA VAL A 86 -1.93 -19.23 10.01
C VAL A 86 -2.16 -20.30 8.97
N LYS A 87 -1.83 -20.02 7.69
CA LYS A 87 -1.91 -21.01 6.61
C LYS A 87 -1.03 -22.22 6.89
N GLU A 88 0.18 -22.01 7.39
CA GLU A 88 1.11 -23.09 7.76
C GLU A 88 0.78 -23.78 9.10
N GLY A 89 -0.34 -23.42 9.74
CA GLY A 89 -0.87 -24.16 10.88
C GLY A 89 -0.66 -23.52 12.25
N TYR A 90 -0.26 -22.24 12.32
CA TYR A 90 -0.32 -21.47 13.56
C TYR A 90 -1.76 -21.44 14.10
N LYS A 91 -1.93 -21.69 15.40
CA LYS A 91 -3.24 -21.77 16.08
C LYS A 91 -3.27 -21.08 17.45
N ASN A 92 -2.15 -20.49 17.86
CA ASN A 92 -1.99 -19.92 19.18
C ASN A 92 -2.57 -18.47 19.22
N PRO A 93 -2.74 -17.87 20.42
CA PRO A 93 -3.33 -16.54 20.54
C PRO A 93 -2.49 -15.42 19.90
N ILE A 94 -3.17 -14.45 19.29
CA ILE A 94 -2.59 -13.23 18.74
C ILE A 94 -3.19 -12.04 19.52
N PHE A 95 -2.36 -11.32 20.26
CA PHE A 95 -2.73 -10.16 21.07
C PHE A 95 -2.51 -8.85 20.30
N MET A 96 -3.49 -7.96 20.34
CA MET A 96 -3.47 -6.63 19.71
C MET A 96 -4.62 -5.78 20.29
N THR A 97 -4.68 -4.49 19.95
CA THR A 97 -5.85 -3.66 20.30
C THR A 97 -7.06 -4.01 19.42
N ASP A 98 -8.27 -3.73 19.91
CA ASP A 98 -9.49 -3.93 19.12
C ASP A 98 -9.51 -3.09 17.84
N LEU A 99 -8.87 -1.92 17.87
CA LEU A 99 -8.77 -1.06 16.70
C LEU A 99 -7.79 -1.62 15.67
N THR A 100 -6.62 -2.08 16.10
CA THR A 100 -5.68 -2.81 15.23
C THR A 100 -6.32 -4.05 14.63
N LYS A 101 -7.09 -4.82 15.40
CA LYS A 101 -7.85 -5.98 14.89
C LYS A 101 -8.82 -5.60 13.78
N LYS A 102 -9.54 -4.48 13.91
CA LYS A 102 -10.43 -3.96 12.86
C LYS A 102 -9.64 -3.55 11.63
N GLN A 103 -8.54 -2.80 11.78
CA GLN A 103 -7.72 -2.30 10.67
C GLN A 103 -7.07 -3.43 9.86
N ILE A 104 -6.43 -4.41 10.53
CA ILE A 104 -5.62 -5.45 9.88
C ILE A 104 -6.38 -6.18 8.78
N PHE A 105 -7.66 -6.52 9.01
CA PHE A 105 -8.45 -7.23 8.02
C PHE A 105 -8.60 -6.42 6.73
N HIS A 106 -8.83 -5.11 6.83
CA HIS A 106 -8.96 -4.23 5.67
C HIS A 106 -7.62 -4.06 4.95
N ILE A 107 -6.53 -3.85 5.69
CA ILE A 107 -5.18 -3.68 5.14
C ILE A 107 -4.72 -4.93 4.39
N LEU A 108 -4.83 -6.11 5.00
CA LEU A 108 -4.43 -7.36 4.37
C LEU A 108 -5.33 -7.72 3.18
N SER A 109 -6.64 -7.45 3.27
CA SER A 109 -7.57 -7.70 2.16
C SER A 109 -7.27 -6.82 0.96
N ASP A 110 -6.98 -5.53 1.19
CA ASP A 110 -6.59 -4.59 0.14
C ASP A 110 -5.28 -5.03 -0.52
N HIS A 111 -4.29 -5.43 0.29
CA HIS A 111 -3.02 -5.94 -0.22
C HIS A 111 -3.19 -7.18 -1.12
N VAL A 112 -4.01 -8.17 -0.70
CA VAL A 112 -4.30 -9.35 -1.52
C VAL A 112 -4.99 -8.97 -2.84
N LYS A 113 -5.91 -8.00 -2.81
CA LYS A 113 -6.59 -7.51 -4.03
C LYS A 113 -5.61 -6.83 -4.99
N ILE A 114 -4.74 -5.96 -4.47
CA ILE A 114 -3.73 -5.24 -5.26
C ILE A 114 -2.77 -6.24 -5.92
N VAL A 115 -2.21 -7.17 -5.15
CA VAL A 115 -1.28 -8.16 -5.70
C VAL A 115 -1.95 -9.06 -6.74
N ARG A 116 -3.20 -9.49 -6.52
CA ARG A 116 -3.95 -10.24 -7.55
C ARG A 116 -4.12 -9.43 -8.84
N TYR A 117 -4.48 -8.16 -8.73
CA TYR A 117 -4.62 -7.28 -9.88
C TYR A 117 -3.30 -7.11 -10.65
N GLU A 118 -2.18 -6.93 -9.93
CA GLU A 118 -0.85 -6.85 -10.55
C GLU A 118 -0.48 -8.17 -11.25
N ILE A 119 -0.80 -9.32 -10.64
CA ILE A 119 -0.59 -10.64 -11.26
C ILE A 119 -1.40 -10.79 -12.55
N ASP A 120 -2.68 -10.42 -12.53
CA ASP A 120 -3.57 -10.53 -13.69
C ASP A 120 -3.13 -9.60 -14.84
N ALA A 121 -2.68 -8.39 -14.49
CA ALA A 121 -2.13 -7.42 -15.44
C ALA A 121 -0.85 -7.94 -16.12
N VAL A 122 0.08 -8.47 -15.32
CA VAL A 122 1.35 -9.03 -15.83
C VAL A 122 1.10 -10.34 -16.59
N SER A 123 0.18 -11.20 -16.17
CA SER A 123 -0.22 -12.42 -16.91
C SER A 123 -0.72 -12.08 -18.32
N SER A 124 -1.52 -11.03 -18.44
CA SER A 124 -2.02 -10.52 -19.72
C SER A 124 -0.90 -9.99 -20.63
N GLN A 125 0.14 -9.37 -20.05
CA GLN A 125 1.33 -8.90 -20.78
C GLN A 125 2.32 -10.03 -21.11
N ASN A 126 2.54 -10.96 -20.19
CA ASN A 126 3.39 -12.14 -20.36
C ASN A 126 2.81 -13.11 -21.39
N THR A 127 1.49 -13.19 -21.54
CA THR A 127 0.87 -13.95 -22.64
C THR A 127 1.25 -13.36 -24.01
N LYS A 128 1.41 -12.04 -24.12
CA LYS A 128 1.90 -11.37 -25.35
C LYS A 128 3.40 -11.61 -25.57
N LYS A 129 4.25 -11.49 -24.53
CA LYS A 129 5.71 -11.76 -24.60
C LYS A 129 6.04 -13.24 -24.82
N SER A 130 5.33 -14.16 -24.16
CA SER A 130 5.44 -15.62 -24.33
C SER A 130 5.09 -16.08 -25.75
N ASN A 131 4.11 -15.44 -26.40
CA ASN A 131 3.79 -15.72 -27.81
C ASN A 131 4.90 -15.27 -28.77
N LEU A 132 5.59 -14.17 -28.48
CA LEU A 132 6.78 -13.73 -29.22
C LEU A 132 7.97 -14.67 -28.98
N TYR A 133 8.17 -15.12 -27.73
CA TYR A 133 9.21 -16.08 -27.35
C TYR A 133 9.01 -17.46 -28.00
N LYS A 134 7.78 -18.01 -27.96
CA LYS A 134 7.41 -19.26 -28.66
C LYS A 134 7.62 -19.15 -30.18
N ARG A 135 7.40 -17.96 -30.77
CA ARG A 135 7.70 -17.70 -32.19
C ARG A 135 9.21 -17.67 -32.46
N ALA A 136 10.01 -17.09 -31.57
CA ALA A 136 11.47 -17.08 -31.68
C ALA A 136 12.06 -18.49 -31.53
N LEU A 137 11.59 -19.30 -30.56
CA LEU A 137 11.97 -20.71 -30.40
C LEU A 137 11.64 -21.54 -31.64
N TYR A 138 10.43 -21.36 -32.19
CA TYR A 138 10.00 -22.05 -33.41
C TYR A 138 10.92 -21.71 -34.59
N ILE A 139 11.32 -20.45 -34.76
CA ILE A 139 12.25 -20.02 -35.82
C ILE A 139 13.65 -20.61 -35.60
N LYS A 140 14.17 -20.63 -34.36
CA LYS A 140 15.46 -21.26 -34.00
C LYS A 140 15.47 -22.75 -34.35
N ASP A 141 14.43 -23.49 -33.93
CA ASP A 141 14.29 -24.92 -34.19
C ASP A 141 14.16 -25.22 -35.69
N MET A 142 13.52 -24.32 -36.44
CA MET A 142 13.44 -24.39 -37.90
C MET A 142 14.78 -24.12 -38.59
N CYS A 143 15.56 -23.12 -38.15
CA CYS A 143 16.90 -22.86 -38.68
C CYS A 143 17.86 -24.04 -38.44
N LYS A 144 17.70 -24.72 -37.29
CA LYS A 144 18.44 -25.95 -36.97
C LYS A 144 18.07 -27.09 -37.92
N ARG A 145 16.78 -27.31 -38.18
CA ARG A 145 16.28 -28.33 -39.13
C ARG A 145 16.64 -28.05 -40.60
N LEU A 146 16.67 -26.76 -41.00
CA LEU A 146 17.12 -26.30 -42.33
C LEU A 146 18.61 -26.57 -42.57
N LYS A 147 19.41 -26.56 -41.50
CA LYS A 147 20.85 -26.81 -41.53
C LYS A 147 21.20 -28.29 -41.50
N GLU A 148 20.36 -29.11 -40.87
CA GLU A 148 20.59 -30.55 -40.70
C GLU A 148 20.07 -31.41 -41.87
N ASN A 149 19.24 -30.86 -42.78
CA ASN A 149 18.74 -31.60 -43.94
C ASN A 149 18.86 -30.79 -45.23
N ASN A 150 19.48 -31.37 -46.26
CA ASN A 150 19.43 -30.90 -47.65
C ASN A 150 18.00 -31.03 -48.18
N LEU A 151 17.15 -30.06 -47.85
CA LEU A 151 15.72 -30.08 -48.19
C LEU A 151 15.50 -30.01 -49.70
N SER A 152 14.53 -30.79 -50.17
CA SER A 152 14.07 -30.79 -51.56
C SER A 152 13.38 -29.46 -51.91
N ASP A 153 13.33 -29.11 -53.21
CA ASP A 153 12.67 -27.87 -53.64
C ASP A 153 11.15 -27.86 -53.37
N GLU A 154 10.55 -29.04 -53.22
CA GLU A 154 9.15 -29.22 -52.85
C GLU A 154 8.90 -28.87 -51.37
N ASP A 155 9.83 -29.24 -50.49
CA ASP A 155 9.81 -28.86 -49.07
C ASP A 155 10.07 -27.36 -48.87
N LYS A 156 10.94 -26.76 -49.70
CA LYS A 156 11.15 -25.30 -49.73
C LYS A 156 9.88 -24.54 -50.16
N GLN A 157 9.06 -25.09 -51.06
CA GLN A 157 7.79 -24.48 -51.46
C GLN A 157 6.69 -24.62 -50.40
N LYS A 158 6.54 -25.79 -49.77
CA LYS A 158 5.65 -25.98 -48.60
C LYS A 158 6.04 -25.08 -47.44
N PHE A 159 7.35 -24.88 -47.23
CA PHE A 159 7.90 -23.97 -46.24
C PHE A 159 7.53 -22.51 -46.52
N LYS A 160 7.68 -22.04 -47.76
CA LYS A 160 7.32 -20.68 -48.18
C LYS A 160 5.82 -20.39 -48.01
N SER A 161 4.94 -21.35 -48.31
CA SER A 161 3.49 -21.17 -48.17
C SER A 161 3.03 -21.18 -46.69
N GLY A 162 3.64 -22.02 -45.85
CA GLY A 162 3.37 -22.05 -44.40
C GLY A 162 3.83 -20.78 -43.67
N LEU A 163 4.95 -20.19 -44.11
CA LEU A 163 5.46 -18.92 -43.58
C LEU A 163 4.55 -17.74 -43.98
N LEU A 164 4.10 -17.69 -45.24
CA LEU A 164 3.17 -16.67 -45.74
C LEU A 164 1.81 -16.72 -45.03
N LYS A 165 1.27 -17.92 -44.75
CA LYS A 165 0.03 -18.11 -43.98
C LYS A 165 0.11 -17.59 -42.54
N LYS A 166 1.28 -17.69 -41.90
CA LYS A 166 1.48 -17.26 -40.49
C LYS A 166 1.89 -15.78 -40.36
N LEU A 167 2.43 -15.18 -41.43
CA LEU A 167 2.84 -13.77 -41.49
C LEU A 167 1.72 -12.82 -41.96
N GLN A 168 0.68 -13.33 -42.63
CA GLN A 168 -0.53 -12.56 -42.93
C GLN A 168 -1.47 -12.55 -41.72
N GLY A 169 -1.39 -11.51 -40.89
CA GLY A 169 -2.42 -11.27 -39.89
C GLY A 169 -3.77 -10.89 -40.52
N LYS A 170 -4.83 -11.57 -40.05
CA LYS A 170 -6.25 -11.15 -39.85
C LYS A 170 -7.34 -11.84 -40.71
N ASN A 171 -8.25 -12.59 -40.09
CA ASN A 171 -9.65 -12.23 -39.74
C ASN A 171 -10.49 -13.47 -39.33
N GLN A 172 -11.41 -13.31 -38.37
CA GLN A 172 -12.29 -14.36 -37.80
C GLN A 172 -13.25 -15.07 -38.80
N SER A 173 -13.37 -14.63 -40.06
CA SER A 173 -14.34 -15.20 -41.02
C SER A 173 -13.84 -16.41 -41.83
N GLU A 174 -12.54 -16.70 -41.84
CA GLU A 174 -12.01 -17.91 -42.50
C GLU A 174 -12.05 -19.14 -41.58
N GLY A 175 -11.93 -18.96 -40.26
CA GLY A 175 -12.03 -20.06 -39.28
C GLY A 175 -13.41 -20.72 -39.24
N LEU A 176 -14.47 -19.96 -39.53
CA LEU A 176 -15.83 -20.51 -39.66
C LEU A 176 -16.00 -21.36 -40.93
N LYS A 177 -15.42 -20.91 -42.05
CA LYS A 177 -15.46 -21.63 -43.34
C LYS A 177 -14.60 -22.90 -43.35
N GLU A 178 -13.49 -22.91 -42.60
CA GLU A 178 -12.64 -24.08 -42.44
C GLU A 178 -13.29 -25.12 -41.51
N ALA A 179 -14.01 -24.69 -40.47
CA ALA A 179 -14.82 -25.57 -39.61
C ALA A 179 -16.02 -26.17 -40.37
N GLU A 180 -16.76 -25.37 -41.14
CA GLU A 180 -17.86 -25.83 -42.00
C GLU A 180 -17.36 -26.80 -43.10
N GLY A 181 -16.19 -26.53 -43.68
CA GLY A 181 -15.57 -27.38 -44.69
C GLY A 181 -15.05 -28.73 -44.15
N LEU A 182 -14.53 -28.76 -42.92
CA LEU A 182 -14.05 -29.99 -42.28
C LEU A 182 -15.21 -30.87 -41.77
N LEU A 183 -16.31 -30.27 -41.31
CA LEU A 183 -17.50 -30.99 -40.86
C LEU A 183 -18.28 -31.62 -42.04
N SER A 184 -18.36 -30.92 -43.18
CA SER A 184 -18.93 -31.44 -44.42
C SER A 184 -18.06 -32.55 -45.03
N ALA A 185 -16.72 -32.43 -44.96
CA ALA A 185 -15.79 -33.47 -45.44
C ALA A 185 -15.77 -34.75 -44.57
N ALA A 186 -16.26 -34.68 -43.32
CA ALA A 186 -16.38 -35.81 -42.40
C ALA A 186 -17.76 -36.52 -42.46
N GLY A 187 -18.67 -36.07 -43.33
CA GLY A 187 -19.98 -36.69 -43.57
C GLY A 187 -21.05 -36.37 -42.54
N ILE A 188 -20.91 -35.28 -41.77
CA ILE A 188 -21.85 -34.88 -40.72
C ILE A 188 -22.71 -33.73 -41.25
N GLU A 189 -23.92 -34.04 -41.75
CA GLU A 189 -24.77 -33.09 -42.49
C GLU A 189 -26.04 -32.62 -41.76
N ASN A 190 -26.28 -33.04 -40.51
CA ASN A 190 -27.53 -32.67 -39.80
C ASN A 190 -27.28 -31.88 -38.50
N ASN A 191 -27.97 -30.74 -38.40
CA ASN A 191 -27.94 -29.79 -37.29
C ASN A 191 -28.20 -30.38 -35.88
N GLY A 192 -28.78 -31.58 -35.77
CA GLY A 192 -29.09 -32.20 -34.48
C GLY A 192 -27.88 -32.67 -33.66
N ASP A 193 -26.75 -33.00 -34.31
CA ASP A 193 -25.54 -33.42 -33.60
C ASP A 193 -24.64 -32.25 -33.17
N ILE A 194 -24.85 -31.06 -33.74
CA ILE A 194 -24.09 -29.84 -33.41
C ILE A 194 -24.46 -29.34 -32.01
N GLU A 195 -25.75 -29.34 -31.63
CA GLU A 195 -26.19 -28.95 -30.29
C GLU A 195 -25.66 -29.89 -29.20
N LYS A 196 -25.51 -31.18 -29.53
CA LYS A 196 -25.01 -32.19 -28.59
C LYS A 196 -23.50 -32.07 -28.35
N ILE A 197 -22.74 -31.70 -29.37
CA ILE A 197 -21.29 -31.42 -29.27
C ILE A 197 -21.04 -30.09 -28.55
N LEU A 198 -21.88 -29.07 -28.75
CA LEU A 198 -21.78 -27.79 -28.03
C LEU A 198 -22.09 -27.92 -26.53
N GLN A 199 -22.92 -28.89 -26.13
CA GLN A 199 -23.18 -29.19 -24.72
C GLN A 199 -22.00 -29.86 -23.98
N ASP A 200 -21.07 -30.50 -24.71
CA ASP A 200 -19.93 -31.23 -24.14
C ASP A 200 -18.57 -30.46 -24.25
N LEU A 201 -18.57 -29.22 -24.74
CA LEU A 201 -17.38 -28.37 -24.80
C LEU A 201 -17.11 -27.66 -23.45
N PRO A 202 -15.93 -27.84 -22.82
CA PRO A 202 -15.58 -27.09 -21.61
C PRO A 202 -15.30 -25.62 -21.94
N VAL A 203 -16.17 -24.75 -21.43
CA VAL A 203 -15.96 -23.32 -21.09
C VAL A 203 -15.08 -22.52 -22.07
N LEU A 204 -15.72 -21.90 -23.06
CA LEU A 204 -15.15 -20.77 -23.79
C LEU A 204 -15.28 -19.49 -22.95
N PHE A 205 -14.13 -18.87 -22.72
CA PHE A 205 -13.85 -17.48 -22.29
C PHE A 205 -15.05 -16.60 -21.91
N TYR A 206 -15.20 -16.35 -20.60
CA TYR A 206 -15.95 -15.20 -20.07
C TYR A 206 -14.98 -14.02 -19.92
N ASP A 207 -15.41 -12.82 -20.32
CA ASP A 207 -14.61 -11.59 -20.17
C ASP A 207 -14.63 -11.05 -18.72
N GLU A 208 -13.83 -10.01 -18.45
CA GLU A 208 -13.71 -9.37 -17.14
C GLU A 208 -15.05 -8.90 -16.53
N LYS A 209 -16.04 -8.54 -17.36
CA LYS A 209 -17.36 -8.09 -16.90
C LYS A 209 -18.25 -9.26 -16.46
N ASP A 210 -18.12 -10.40 -17.12
CA ASP A 210 -18.85 -11.62 -16.78
C ASP A 210 -18.33 -12.23 -15.47
N ILE A 211 -17.03 -12.15 -15.22
CA ILE A 211 -16.41 -12.57 -13.95
C ILE A 211 -16.81 -11.64 -12.80
N ASP A 212 -16.85 -10.32 -13.01
CA ASP A 212 -17.31 -9.36 -12.00
C ASP A 212 -18.81 -9.51 -11.69
N ALA A 213 -19.64 -9.80 -12.70
CA ALA A 213 -21.06 -10.13 -12.53
C ALA A 213 -21.27 -11.43 -11.74
N MET A 214 -20.46 -12.45 -12.01
CA MET A 214 -20.48 -13.74 -11.29
C MET A 214 -19.99 -13.60 -9.85
N MET A 215 -18.93 -12.83 -9.59
CA MET A 215 -18.42 -12.56 -8.25
C MET A 215 -19.42 -11.76 -7.41
N LYS A 216 -20.13 -10.80 -8.02
CA LYS A 216 -21.25 -10.08 -7.39
C LYS A 216 -22.45 -11.00 -7.11
N LEU A 217 -22.68 -12.02 -7.94
CA LEU A 217 -23.74 -13.02 -7.73
C LEU A 217 -23.39 -14.01 -6.61
N VAL A 218 -22.11 -14.40 -6.50
CA VAL A 218 -21.59 -15.27 -5.42
C VAL A 218 -21.62 -14.53 -4.08
N GLN A 219 -21.22 -13.24 -4.04
CA GLN A 219 -21.37 -12.39 -2.86
C GLN A 219 -22.83 -12.21 -2.41
N LYS A 220 -23.78 -12.25 -3.35
CA LYS A 220 -25.24 -12.13 -3.10
C LYS A 220 -25.88 -13.41 -2.53
N LEU A 221 -25.26 -14.58 -2.71
CA LEU A 221 -25.76 -15.86 -2.21
C LEU A 221 -25.21 -16.22 -0.81
N GLU A 222 -24.07 -15.63 -0.42
CA GLU A 222 -23.42 -15.91 0.87
C GLU A 222 -23.97 -15.06 2.04
N ILE A 223 -24.66 -13.95 1.78
CA ILE A 223 -25.15 -13.03 2.81
C ILE A 223 -26.68 -12.99 2.79
N GLY A 224 -27.31 -13.96 3.47
CA GLY A 224 -28.75 -13.92 3.73
C GLY A 224 -29.12 -12.69 4.57
N GLY A 225 -29.67 -11.64 3.94
CA GLY A 225 -30.00 -10.39 4.61
C GLY A 225 -30.90 -9.47 3.78
N GLU A 226 -32.19 -9.75 3.82
CA GLU A 226 -33.32 -9.07 3.13
C GLU A 226 -33.36 -7.53 3.29
N LYS A 227 -32.59 -6.94 4.20
CA LYS A 227 -32.67 -5.51 4.56
C LYS A 227 -31.88 -4.59 3.63
N VAL A 228 -30.90 -5.10 2.89
CA VAL A 228 -30.00 -4.31 2.01
C VAL A 228 -30.61 -4.06 0.62
N LEU A 229 -31.64 -4.82 0.25
CA LEU A 229 -32.31 -4.73 -1.07
C LEU A 229 -33.13 -3.44 -1.27
N LYS A 230 -33.50 -2.72 -0.20
CA LYS A 230 -34.27 -1.47 -0.31
C LYS A 230 -33.43 -0.25 -0.64
N ASP A 231 -32.13 -0.25 -0.33
CA ASP A 231 -31.29 0.95 -0.41
C ASP A 231 -30.50 1.08 -1.71
N TYR A 232 -30.48 0.04 -2.57
CA TYR A 232 -29.61 0.01 -3.75
C TYR A 232 -30.27 -0.37 -5.08
N MET A 233 -31.61 -0.33 -5.17
CA MET A 233 -32.30 -0.46 -6.47
C MET A 233 -32.28 0.87 -7.24
N TYR A 234 -31.16 1.17 -7.88
CA TYR A 234 -31.14 2.05 -9.05
C TYR A 234 -30.05 1.59 -10.02
N ILE A 235 -30.48 1.13 -11.19
CA ILE A 235 -29.91 1.33 -12.54
C ILE A 235 -29.95 0.06 -13.42
N THR A 236 -30.99 0.05 -14.26
CA THR A 236 -31.04 -0.18 -15.71
C THR A 236 -30.23 -1.31 -16.35
N SER A 237 -30.93 -2.36 -16.76
CA SER A 237 -30.94 -2.97 -18.11
C SER A 237 -31.34 -4.45 -18.06
N LEU A 238 -32.53 -4.73 -17.52
CA LEU A 238 -33.21 -6.01 -17.70
C LEU A 238 -34.50 -5.70 -18.42
N ASP A 239 -34.84 -6.47 -19.46
CA ASP A 239 -36.10 -6.32 -20.18
C ASP A 239 -37.28 -6.34 -19.21
N ASP A 240 -38.17 -5.35 -19.36
CA ASP A 240 -39.21 -5.00 -18.38
C ASP A 240 -40.18 -6.17 -18.07
N ASP A 241 -40.32 -7.13 -18.99
CA ASP A 241 -41.24 -8.27 -18.86
C ASP A 241 -40.78 -9.34 -17.86
N ASP A 242 -39.47 -9.54 -17.68
CA ASP A 242 -38.93 -10.51 -16.71
C ASP A 242 -38.82 -9.91 -15.30
N LEU A 243 -38.65 -8.58 -15.22
CA LEU A 243 -38.64 -7.85 -13.96
C LEU A 243 -40.03 -7.83 -13.31
N ASP A 244 -41.10 -7.62 -14.09
CA ASP A 244 -42.47 -7.60 -13.57
C ASP A 244 -42.98 -8.98 -13.14
N LYS A 245 -42.60 -10.05 -13.85
CA LYS A 245 -42.88 -11.44 -13.44
C LYS A 245 -42.16 -11.79 -12.14
N THR A 246 -40.90 -11.38 -12.01
CA THR A 246 -40.09 -11.65 -10.81
C THR A 246 -40.60 -10.86 -9.61
N LEU A 247 -41.00 -9.59 -9.80
CA LEU A 247 -41.58 -8.76 -8.75
C LEU A 247 -42.99 -9.20 -8.31
N GLN A 248 -43.82 -9.72 -9.23
CA GLN A 248 -45.12 -10.30 -8.88
C GLN A 248 -44.97 -11.62 -8.12
N ALA A 249 -44.01 -12.47 -8.48
CA ALA A 249 -43.72 -13.71 -7.75
C ALA A 249 -43.22 -13.44 -6.32
N VAL A 250 -42.39 -12.41 -6.14
CA VAL A 250 -41.86 -12.01 -4.81
C VAL A 250 -42.93 -11.33 -3.94
N LYS A 251 -43.89 -10.59 -4.52
CA LYS A 251 -44.96 -9.92 -3.76
C LYS A 251 -46.04 -10.88 -3.23
N GLN A 252 -46.15 -12.11 -3.74
CA GLN A 252 -47.28 -13.01 -3.41
C GLN A 252 -46.97 -14.17 -2.43
N GLY A 253 -45.82 -14.18 -1.76
CA GLY A 253 -45.48 -15.14 -0.69
C GLY A 253 -43.98 -15.41 -0.75
N TYR A 254 -43.20 -15.26 0.32
CA TYR A 254 -43.19 -16.14 1.48
C TYR A 254 -42.48 -15.45 2.65
N SER A 255 -43.03 -15.61 3.86
CA SER A 255 -42.47 -15.17 5.14
C SER A 255 -41.76 -16.33 5.86
N GLN A 256 -40.71 -16.89 5.26
CA GLN A 256 -39.81 -17.89 5.86
C GLN A 256 -38.40 -17.82 5.20
N PRO A 257 -37.31 -18.15 5.94
CA PRO A 257 -35.94 -18.05 5.43
C PRO A 257 -35.68 -19.10 4.33
N ILE A 258 -35.07 -18.65 3.23
CA ILE A 258 -34.70 -19.51 2.10
C ILE A 258 -33.50 -20.36 2.52
N ASN A 259 -33.71 -21.67 2.65
CA ASN A 259 -32.64 -22.65 2.79
C ASN A 259 -32.09 -22.96 1.39
N VAL A 260 -30.92 -22.40 1.05
CA VAL A 260 -30.29 -22.63 -0.26
C VAL A 260 -29.77 -24.07 -0.28
N ASP A 261 -30.26 -24.87 -1.23
CA ASP A 261 -29.97 -26.30 -1.33
C ASP A 261 -28.45 -26.54 -1.45
N THR A 262 -27.86 -27.13 -0.40
CA THR A 262 -26.44 -27.50 -0.27
C THR A 262 -25.87 -28.28 -1.46
N LYS A 263 -26.71 -28.86 -2.32
CA LYS A 263 -26.32 -29.55 -3.55
C LYS A 263 -25.72 -28.63 -4.64
N LEU A 264 -25.99 -27.32 -4.64
CA LEU A 264 -25.44 -26.36 -5.62
C LEU A 264 -24.12 -25.72 -5.18
N LEU A 265 -23.88 -25.61 -3.87
CA LEU A 265 -22.66 -25.04 -3.30
C LEU A 265 -21.44 -25.96 -3.44
N ILE A 266 -21.65 -27.28 -3.34
CA ILE A 266 -20.56 -28.27 -3.42
C ILE A 266 -19.91 -28.29 -4.81
N PRO A 267 -20.65 -28.32 -5.95
CA PRO A 267 -20.08 -28.24 -7.28
C PRO A 267 -19.34 -26.91 -7.55
N LEU A 268 -19.85 -25.80 -7.03
CA LEU A 268 -19.23 -24.47 -7.16
C LEU A 268 -17.92 -24.38 -6.39
N LYS A 269 -17.90 -24.84 -5.13
CA LYS A 269 -16.68 -24.93 -4.31
C LYS A 269 -15.66 -25.90 -4.91
N THR A 270 -16.13 -26.98 -5.51
CA THR A 270 -15.27 -27.95 -6.22
C THR A 270 -14.67 -27.35 -7.49
N LYS A 271 -15.46 -26.61 -8.28
CA LYS A 271 -14.96 -25.87 -9.46
C LYS A 271 -14.01 -24.74 -9.08
N LEU A 272 -14.25 -24.04 -7.96
CA LEU A 272 -13.35 -23.00 -7.44
C LEU A 272 -12.01 -23.59 -7.01
N ASN A 273 -12.03 -24.69 -6.26
CA ASN A 273 -10.83 -25.41 -5.83
C ASN A 273 -10.06 -26.02 -7.02
N GLN A 274 -10.77 -26.53 -8.04
CA GLN A 274 -10.15 -26.95 -9.30
C GLN A 274 -9.47 -25.77 -10.01
N ARG A 275 -10.04 -24.57 -9.93
CA ARG A 275 -9.49 -23.37 -10.57
C ARG A 275 -8.32 -22.77 -9.78
N ILE A 276 -8.36 -22.80 -8.44
CA ILE A 276 -7.21 -22.51 -7.57
C ILE A 276 -6.06 -23.47 -7.91
N GLY A 277 -6.35 -24.76 -8.05
CA GLY A 277 -5.35 -25.74 -8.49
C GLY A 277 -4.84 -25.52 -9.92
N VAL A 278 -5.63 -24.89 -10.81
CA VAL A 278 -5.16 -24.46 -12.15
C VAL A 278 -4.27 -23.23 -12.04
N THR A 279 -4.57 -22.27 -11.16
CA THR A 279 -3.72 -21.10 -10.90
C THR A 279 -2.40 -21.51 -10.24
N GLU A 280 -2.41 -22.43 -9.27
CA GLU A 280 -1.20 -23.00 -8.67
C GLU A 280 -0.37 -23.76 -9.73
N LYS A 281 -1.01 -24.57 -10.57
CA LYS A 281 -0.33 -25.22 -11.71
C LYS A 281 0.21 -24.24 -12.73
N ALA A 282 -0.47 -23.11 -12.98
CA ALA A 282 0.01 -22.07 -13.86
C ALA A 282 1.21 -21.32 -13.26
N ILE A 283 1.25 -21.14 -11.93
CA ILE A 283 2.39 -20.59 -11.20
C ILE A 283 3.58 -21.55 -11.25
N ASP A 284 3.36 -22.84 -10.98
CA ASP A 284 4.41 -23.88 -11.08
C ASP A 284 4.93 -24.03 -12.52
N GLU A 285 4.04 -23.99 -13.51
CA GLU A 285 4.40 -24.03 -14.92
C GLU A 285 5.17 -22.77 -15.34
N ASN A 286 4.81 -21.60 -14.81
CA ASN A 286 5.57 -20.37 -15.05
C ASN A 286 6.95 -20.41 -14.39
N LEU A 287 7.08 -20.94 -13.17
CA LEU A 287 8.38 -21.15 -12.51
C LEU A 287 9.25 -22.15 -13.27
N ARG A 288 8.64 -23.20 -13.83
CA ARG A 288 9.30 -24.16 -14.73
C ARG A 288 9.77 -23.46 -16.01
N ILE A 289 8.92 -22.67 -16.64
CA ILE A 289 9.24 -21.87 -17.83
C ILE A 289 10.39 -20.89 -17.53
N THR A 290 10.41 -20.23 -16.37
CA THR A 290 11.51 -19.33 -15.98
C THR A 290 12.84 -20.08 -15.86
N LYS A 291 12.85 -21.28 -15.25
CA LYS A 291 14.06 -22.13 -15.20
C LYS A 291 14.49 -22.63 -16.57
N GLU A 292 13.54 -23.04 -17.42
CA GLU A 292 13.81 -23.47 -18.78
C GLU A 292 14.34 -22.31 -19.64
N ASN A 293 13.83 -21.09 -19.45
CA ASN A 293 14.31 -19.88 -20.13
C ASN A 293 15.75 -19.54 -19.77
N ASN A 294 16.16 -19.72 -18.50
CA ASN A 294 17.54 -19.50 -18.06
C ASN A 294 18.51 -20.55 -18.65
N ALA A 295 18.10 -21.83 -18.73
CA ALA A 295 18.88 -22.86 -19.42
C ALA A 295 19.00 -22.58 -20.94
N LEU A 296 17.93 -22.04 -21.54
CA LEU A 296 17.90 -21.64 -22.95
C LEU A 296 18.80 -20.43 -23.27
N GLN A 297 19.12 -19.60 -22.27
CA GLN A 297 20.02 -18.45 -22.40
C GLN A 297 21.46 -18.90 -22.68
N GLU A 298 21.95 -19.91 -21.95
CA GLU A 298 23.28 -20.50 -22.17
C GLU A 298 23.38 -21.09 -23.59
N GLU A 299 22.33 -21.78 -24.06
CA GLU A 299 22.26 -22.30 -25.44
C GLU A 299 22.16 -21.21 -26.51
N LEU A 300 21.56 -20.05 -26.19
CA LEU A 300 21.46 -18.91 -27.12
C LEU A 300 22.81 -18.19 -27.27
N ILE A 301 23.60 -18.10 -26.20
CA ILE A 301 24.96 -17.56 -26.22
C ILE A 301 25.88 -18.47 -27.04
N GLU A 302 25.77 -19.80 -26.91
CA GLU A 302 26.49 -20.74 -27.77
C GLU A 302 26.08 -20.65 -29.24
N ALA A 303 24.79 -20.52 -29.53
CA ALA A 303 24.29 -20.35 -30.89
C ALA A 303 24.72 -19.01 -31.52
N PHE A 304 24.80 -17.94 -30.73
CA PHE A 304 25.30 -16.63 -31.15
C PHE A 304 26.78 -16.70 -31.55
N ASN A 305 27.62 -17.32 -30.73
CA ASN A 305 29.04 -17.52 -31.04
C ASN A 305 29.21 -18.33 -32.34
N PHE A 306 28.36 -19.36 -32.54
CA PHE A 306 28.37 -20.19 -33.74
C PHE A 306 27.92 -19.44 -35.02
N ILE A 307 26.89 -18.59 -34.97
CA ILE A 307 26.43 -17.79 -36.13
C ILE A 307 27.51 -16.77 -36.53
N THR A 308 28.20 -16.21 -35.55
CA THR A 308 29.30 -15.26 -35.75
C THR A 308 30.50 -15.92 -36.43
N GLU A 309 30.74 -17.22 -36.19
CA GLU A 309 31.82 -18.00 -36.83
C GLU A 309 31.54 -18.43 -38.29
N VAL A 310 30.29 -18.67 -38.68
CA VAL A 310 29.97 -19.38 -39.95
C VAL A 310 29.54 -18.48 -41.11
N GLY A 311 29.26 -17.18 -40.87
CA GLY A 311 29.27 -16.17 -41.93
C GLY A 311 28.27 -16.34 -43.09
N GLN A 312 27.05 -16.83 -42.87
CA GLN A 312 26.01 -16.83 -43.92
C GLN A 312 25.21 -15.51 -43.93
N GLU A 313 25.35 -14.73 -45.01
CA GLU A 313 24.73 -13.40 -45.21
C GLU A 313 23.21 -13.37 -44.92
N THR A 314 22.46 -14.39 -45.36
CA THR A 314 20.99 -14.47 -45.16
C THR A 314 20.56 -14.61 -43.70
N ALA A 315 21.38 -15.24 -42.85
CA ALA A 315 21.09 -15.38 -41.42
C ALA A 315 21.39 -14.07 -40.66
N ARG A 316 22.40 -13.33 -41.12
CA ARG A 316 22.80 -12.03 -40.58
C ARG A 316 21.76 -10.95 -40.90
N GLU A 317 21.22 -10.91 -42.11
CA GLU A 317 20.15 -9.97 -42.49
C GLU A 317 18.84 -10.20 -41.72
N ILE A 318 18.47 -11.45 -41.44
CA ILE A 318 17.27 -11.77 -40.65
C ILE A 318 17.47 -11.38 -39.18
N TYR A 319 18.67 -11.59 -38.65
CA TYR A 319 19.07 -11.15 -37.32
C TYR A 319 19.04 -9.63 -37.19
N ASP A 320 19.67 -8.91 -38.12
CA ASP A 320 19.74 -7.44 -38.11
C ASP A 320 18.35 -6.81 -38.20
N ARG A 321 17.45 -7.39 -39.01
CA ARG A 321 16.05 -6.92 -39.12
C ARG A 321 15.21 -7.21 -37.86
N TYR A 322 15.58 -8.21 -37.07
CA TYR A 322 14.95 -8.50 -35.78
C TYR A 322 15.50 -7.61 -34.67
N MET A 323 16.81 -7.34 -34.70
CA MET A 323 17.45 -6.37 -33.81
C MET A 323 16.90 -4.96 -34.05
N GLU A 324 16.71 -4.52 -35.30
CA GLU A 324 16.04 -3.25 -35.62
C GLU A 324 14.64 -3.15 -35.01
N LYS A 325 13.86 -4.24 -35.05
CA LYS A 325 12.53 -4.30 -34.42
C LYS A 325 12.61 -4.28 -32.89
N LEU A 326 13.58 -4.97 -32.29
CA LEU A 326 13.78 -4.96 -30.85
C LEU A 326 14.20 -3.56 -30.35
N THR A 327 15.02 -2.85 -31.12
CA THR A 327 15.39 -1.44 -30.88
C THR A 327 14.18 -0.50 -31.02
N GLU A 328 13.27 -0.74 -31.97
CA GLU A 328 11.98 -0.03 -32.08
C GLU A 328 11.10 -0.17 -30.81
N TYR A 329 11.29 -1.23 -30.03
CA TYR A 329 10.62 -1.48 -28.74
C TYR A 329 11.53 -1.25 -27.52
N ASN A 330 12.64 -0.53 -27.66
CA ASN A 330 13.60 -0.18 -26.58
C ASN A 330 14.28 -1.39 -25.89
N ILE A 331 14.44 -2.52 -26.59
CA ILE A 331 15.16 -3.70 -26.09
C ILE A 331 16.52 -3.72 -26.78
N GLU A 332 17.56 -3.24 -26.09
CA GLU A 332 18.90 -3.01 -26.67
C GLU A 332 19.86 -4.20 -26.48
N SER A 333 19.55 -5.14 -25.57
CA SER A 333 20.39 -6.31 -25.28
C SER A 333 19.60 -7.53 -24.80
N LEU A 334 20.21 -8.73 -24.84
CA LEU A 334 19.69 -9.94 -24.17
C LEU A 334 19.57 -9.74 -22.64
N ASP A 335 20.33 -8.83 -22.04
CA ASP A 335 20.21 -8.46 -20.61
C ASP A 335 18.95 -7.63 -20.31
N ASP A 336 18.37 -6.94 -21.29
CA ASP A 336 17.08 -6.26 -21.10
C ASP A 336 15.91 -7.24 -21.09
N ILE A 337 16.13 -8.49 -21.51
CA ILE A 337 15.15 -9.59 -21.40
C ILE A 337 15.07 -10.12 -19.96
N GLU A 338 16.16 -10.08 -19.19
CA GLU A 338 16.13 -10.32 -17.73
C GLU A 338 15.30 -9.24 -17.01
N LYS A 339 15.39 -7.98 -17.45
CA LYS A 339 14.56 -6.88 -16.93
C LYS A 339 13.10 -6.97 -17.38
N ALA A 340 12.85 -7.50 -18.58
CA ALA A 340 11.51 -7.66 -19.16
C ALA A 340 10.72 -8.83 -18.56
N GLY A 341 11.39 -9.75 -17.87
CA GLY A 341 10.75 -10.62 -16.90
C GLY A 341 10.38 -9.82 -15.66
N GLU A 342 9.31 -9.02 -15.74
CA GLU A 342 8.69 -8.48 -14.52
C GLU A 342 8.22 -9.66 -13.68
N GLN A 343 9.05 -10.01 -12.70
CA GLN A 343 8.82 -11.10 -11.78
C GLN A 343 7.64 -10.72 -10.88
N LEU A 344 6.60 -11.54 -10.98
CA LEU A 344 5.35 -11.39 -10.28
C LEU A 344 5.58 -11.35 -8.76
N TYR A 345 5.21 -10.24 -8.12
CA TYR A 345 4.93 -10.25 -6.69
C TYR A 345 3.76 -11.22 -6.48
N TYR A 346 3.97 -12.33 -5.79
CA TYR A 346 2.89 -13.26 -5.44
C TYR A 346 2.88 -13.45 -3.94
N ILE A 347 1.70 -13.64 -3.36
CA ILE A 347 1.54 -13.90 -1.93
C ILE A 347 1.03 -15.33 -1.79
N LYS A 348 1.63 -16.11 -0.90
CA LYS A 348 1.21 -17.50 -0.60
C LYS A 348 -0.15 -17.64 0.10
N PHE A 349 -0.89 -16.55 0.35
CA PHE A 349 -2.18 -16.58 1.01
C PHE A 349 -3.25 -15.80 0.24
N ASP A 350 -4.50 -16.26 0.37
CA ASP A 350 -5.67 -15.71 -0.29
C ASP A 350 -6.66 -15.08 0.71
N LEU A 351 -7.79 -14.57 0.20
CA LEU A 351 -8.86 -14.02 1.04
C LEU A 351 -9.43 -15.09 2.00
N ASP A 352 -9.52 -16.35 1.60
CA ASP A 352 -10.01 -17.44 2.47
C ASP A 352 -9.08 -17.65 3.66
N THR A 353 -7.77 -17.60 3.41
CA THR A 353 -6.73 -17.61 4.44
C THR A 353 -6.93 -16.44 5.38
N LEU A 354 -7.16 -15.21 4.87
CA LEU A 354 -7.43 -14.05 5.71
C LEU A 354 -8.68 -14.20 6.58
N TYR A 355 -9.77 -14.75 6.05
CA TYR A 355 -10.96 -15.02 6.84
C TYR A 355 -10.70 -16.05 7.95
N ASN A 356 -9.90 -17.08 7.66
CA ASN A 356 -9.48 -18.05 8.67
C ASN A 356 -8.56 -17.41 9.73
N THR A 357 -7.61 -16.57 9.32
CA THR A 357 -6.75 -15.77 10.19
C THR A 357 -7.57 -14.86 11.09
N ARG A 358 -8.63 -14.23 10.56
CA ARG A 358 -9.54 -13.38 11.34
C ARG A 358 -10.22 -14.14 12.47
N ASN A 359 -10.57 -15.41 12.27
CA ASN A 359 -11.17 -16.25 13.31
C ASN A 359 -10.18 -16.58 14.45
N GLN A 360 -8.87 -16.49 14.18
CA GLN A 360 -7.81 -16.66 15.19
C GLN A 360 -7.44 -15.37 15.92
N PHE A 361 -7.96 -14.21 15.49
CA PHE A 361 -7.81 -12.96 16.23
C PHE A 361 -8.63 -13.04 17.52
N GLY A 362 -8.04 -13.64 18.55
CA GLY A 362 -8.56 -13.60 19.91
C GLY A 362 -8.78 -12.13 20.30
N GLY A 363 -10.04 -11.72 20.43
CA GLY A 363 -10.37 -10.41 20.93
C GLY A 363 -10.07 -10.36 22.42
N VAL A 364 -9.28 -9.39 22.84
CA VAL A 364 -9.25 -9.02 24.24
C VAL A 364 -9.39 -7.51 24.26
N GLU A 365 -10.51 -7.04 24.82
CA GLU A 365 -10.55 -5.73 25.45
C GLU A 365 -9.48 -5.77 26.55
N ILE A 366 -8.25 -5.37 26.21
CA ILE A 366 -7.21 -5.20 27.20
C ILE A 366 -7.44 -3.81 27.75
N ASP A 367 -8.10 -3.78 28.90
CA ASP A 367 -7.91 -2.73 29.88
C ASP A 367 -6.45 -2.84 30.38
N TYR A 368 -5.54 -2.34 29.55
CA TYR A 368 -4.08 -2.19 29.65
C TYR A 368 -3.18 -3.32 30.22
N GLN A 369 -3.68 -4.47 30.72
CA GLN A 369 -2.82 -5.54 31.24
C GLN A 369 -3.43 -6.95 31.13
N LYS A 370 -2.63 -7.94 30.75
CA LYS A 370 -2.99 -9.36 30.71
C LYS A 370 -1.82 -10.25 31.12
N ASP A 371 -2.08 -11.24 31.94
CA ASP A 371 -1.08 -12.28 32.22
C ASP A 371 -1.12 -13.31 31.06
N ILE A 372 0.00 -13.48 30.35
CA ILE A 372 0.17 -14.55 29.34
C ILE A 372 0.21 -15.89 30.07
N ILE A 373 1.00 -15.93 31.14
CA ILE A 373 1.02 -16.93 32.22
C ILE A 373 1.32 -16.17 33.53
N ASP A 374 1.14 -16.79 34.70
CA ASP A 374 1.39 -16.09 35.99
C ASP A 374 2.80 -15.50 36.13
N ALA A 375 3.77 -16.03 35.39
CA ALA A 375 5.16 -15.59 35.33
C ALA A 375 5.45 -14.52 34.25
N VAL A 376 4.60 -14.34 33.25
CA VAL A 376 4.85 -13.43 32.12
C VAL A 376 3.61 -12.59 31.86
N LYS A 377 3.74 -11.29 32.12
CA LYS A 377 2.66 -10.32 32.01
C LYS A 377 2.88 -9.41 30.81
N LEU A 378 1.81 -9.08 30.12
CA LEU A 378 1.78 -8.18 28.97
C LEU A 378 0.98 -6.93 29.36
N ARG A 379 1.56 -5.76 29.15
CA ARG A 379 0.89 -4.46 29.23
C ARG A 379 1.09 -3.72 27.92
N PHE A 380 0.06 -3.06 27.44
CA PHE A 380 0.15 -2.16 26.31
C PHE A 380 0.38 -0.74 26.82
N LEU A 381 1.23 0.02 26.13
CA LEU A 381 1.36 1.47 26.31
C LEU A 381 1.03 2.10 24.95
N ASP A 382 0.39 3.28 24.92
CA ASP A 382 0.12 3.95 23.65
C ASP A 382 1.44 4.27 22.92
N ALA A 383 1.50 3.97 21.63
CA ALA A 383 2.64 4.29 20.78
C ALA A 383 2.48 5.62 20.03
N GLY A 384 1.27 6.20 19.94
CA GLY A 384 1.02 7.49 19.31
C GLY A 384 1.30 7.55 17.80
N HIS A 385 1.56 6.43 17.14
CA HIS A 385 1.92 6.39 15.70
C HIS A 385 0.70 6.38 14.79
N ILE A 386 -0.14 5.37 14.95
CA ILE A 386 -1.47 5.27 14.32
C ILE A 386 -2.52 4.94 15.38
N GLU A 387 -3.79 5.18 15.11
CA GLU A 387 -4.84 4.84 16.06
C GLU A 387 -4.80 3.34 16.41
N GLY A 388 -4.72 3.05 17.70
CA GLY A 388 -4.64 1.68 18.22
C GLY A 388 -3.23 1.08 18.24
N SER A 389 -2.21 1.82 17.81
CA SER A 389 -0.80 1.40 17.92
C SER A 389 -0.35 1.31 19.39
N ILE A 390 0.42 0.29 19.71
CA ILE A 390 0.91 0.04 21.07
C ILE A 390 2.39 -0.27 21.11
N GLN A 391 2.97 -0.02 22.27
CA GLN A 391 4.23 -0.58 22.73
C GLN A 391 3.92 -1.79 23.62
N ALA A 392 4.61 -2.91 23.41
CA ALA A 392 4.43 -4.13 24.18
C ALA A 392 5.40 -4.17 25.37
N LEU A 393 4.88 -3.96 26.58
CA LEU A 393 5.63 -4.10 27.84
C LEU A 393 5.44 -5.51 28.40
N ILE A 394 6.48 -6.33 28.32
CA ILE A 394 6.49 -7.69 28.87
C ILE A 394 7.25 -7.69 30.20
N THR A 395 6.54 -8.02 31.27
CA THR A 395 7.11 -8.17 32.62
C THR A 395 7.24 -9.65 32.97
N VAL A 396 8.47 -10.11 33.17
CA VAL A 396 8.76 -11.47 33.62
C VAL A 396 9.00 -11.50 35.13
N VAL A 397 8.19 -12.28 35.86
CA VAL A 397 8.32 -12.52 37.30
C VAL A 397 9.17 -13.78 37.50
N THR A 398 10.45 -13.60 37.76
CA THR A 398 11.46 -14.67 37.58
C THR A 398 11.23 -15.86 38.51
N GLU A 399 10.76 -15.63 39.74
CA GLU A 399 10.52 -16.66 40.74
C GLU A 399 9.32 -17.55 40.40
N LYS A 400 8.46 -17.10 39.49
CA LYS A 400 7.30 -17.87 39.04
C LYS A 400 7.59 -18.69 37.78
N ILE A 401 8.67 -18.41 37.05
CA ILE A 401 8.99 -19.07 35.77
C ILE A 401 8.98 -20.59 35.94
N ASP A 402 9.75 -21.10 36.90
CA ASP A 402 9.85 -22.53 37.13
C ASP A 402 8.51 -23.14 37.55
N ASN A 403 7.72 -22.45 38.37
CA ASN A 403 6.40 -22.95 38.76
C ASN A 403 5.45 -23.06 37.56
N CYS A 404 5.49 -22.08 36.64
CA CYS A 404 4.61 -22.06 35.47
C CYS A 404 5.08 -22.97 34.34
N LEU A 405 6.39 -23.18 34.19
CA LEU A 405 7.00 -23.93 33.09
C LEU A 405 7.55 -25.30 33.53
N ARG A 406 7.01 -25.85 34.63
CA ARG A 406 7.30 -27.20 35.15
C ARG A 406 6.37 -28.24 34.56
N SER A 407 6.93 -29.41 34.26
CA SER A 407 6.16 -30.61 33.96
C SER A 407 6.32 -31.61 35.12
N LYS A 408 5.19 -31.92 35.78
CA LYS A 408 4.89 -33.14 36.56
C LYS A 408 5.02 -33.24 38.09
N ASN A 409 5.58 -32.31 38.88
CA ASN A 409 5.32 -32.29 40.35
C ASN A 409 5.86 -30.99 41.00
N PRO A 410 5.02 -30.19 41.70
CA PRO A 410 5.48 -28.98 42.37
C PRO A 410 6.29 -29.33 43.63
N VAL A 411 7.56 -28.91 43.68
CA VAL A 411 8.35 -28.86 44.91
C VAL A 411 8.38 -27.40 45.36
N PRO A 412 8.09 -27.07 46.63
CA PRO A 412 8.06 -25.68 47.08
C PRO A 412 9.42 -25.00 46.87
N LEU A 413 9.43 -23.93 46.07
CA LEU A 413 10.61 -23.08 45.93
C LEU A 413 10.86 -22.30 47.24
N PRO A 414 12.13 -22.08 47.62
CA PRO A 414 12.44 -21.21 48.75
C PRO A 414 11.87 -19.81 48.50
N LYS A 415 11.30 -19.18 49.54
CA LYS A 415 10.73 -17.82 49.50
C LYS A 415 11.82 -16.78 49.18
N LYS A 416 12.19 -16.63 47.91
CA LYS A 416 12.99 -15.50 47.41
C LYS A 416 12.06 -14.31 47.13
N ARG A 417 12.60 -13.09 47.28
CA ARG A 417 11.88 -11.85 46.98
C ARG A 417 11.64 -11.75 45.47
N ALA A 418 10.41 -11.43 45.06
CA ALA A 418 10.08 -11.38 43.65
C ALA A 418 10.90 -10.34 42.86
N THR A 419 11.58 -10.76 41.79
CA THR A 419 12.37 -9.94 40.89
C THR A 419 11.66 -9.89 39.54
N HIS A 420 11.49 -8.66 39.05
CA HIS A 420 10.76 -8.38 37.82
C HIS A 420 11.76 -7.94 36.76
N LYS A 421 11.61 -8.49 35.56
CA LYS A 421 12.35 -8.10 34.37
C LYS A 421 11.39 -7.45 33.39
N ASN A 422 11.61 -6.17 33.11
CA ASN A 422 10.71 -5.37 32.27
C ASN A 422 11.35 -5.21 30.89
N LEU A 423 10.72 -5.78 29.86
CA LEU A 423 11.16 -5.80 28.48
C LEU A 423 10.16 -4.99 27.65
N LEU A 424 10.57 -3.89 27.05
CA LEU A 424 9.71 -3.03 26.25
C LEU A 424 10.06 -3.12 24.76
N PHE A 425 9.06 -3.36 23.93
CA PHE A 425 9.16 -3.35 22.47
C PHE A 425 8.27 -2.23 21.95
N THR A 426 8.83 -1.21 21.32
CA THR A 426 8.07 0.00 21.01
C THR A 426 7.13 -0.16 19.82
N GLY A 427 7.44 -1.05 18.88
CA GLY A 427 6.89 -0.93 17.53
C GLY A 427 7.33 0.40 16.92
N ASP A 428 6.46 0.97 16.09
CA ASP A 428 6.61 2.33 15.59
C ASP A 428 6.00 3.33 16.57
N LEU A 429 6.67 4.46 16.77
CA LEU A 429 6.30 5.48 17.74
C LEU A 429 5.95 6.80 17.07
N GLY A 430 4.99 7.50 17.65
CA GLY A 430 4.54 8.83 17.29
C GLY A 430 5.45 9.96 17.77
N ARG A 431 5.25 11.16 17.24
CA ARG A 431 5.96 12.38 17.66
C ARG A 431 5.49 12.90 19.02
N PHE A 432 6.41 13.51 19.78
CA PHE A 432 6.15 14.20 21.04
C PHE A 432 5.87 15.70 20.84
N LYS A 433 6.71 16.40 20.07
CA LYS A 433 6.66 17.87 19.93
C LYS A 433 5.44 18.28 19.11
N ASP A 434 5.26 17.64 17.97
CA ASP A 434 4.19 17.91 17.01
C ASP A 434 3.41 16.62 16.72
N PRO A 435 2.65 16.08 17.69
CA PRO A 435 2.02 14.78 17.56
C PRO A 435 1.08 14.72 16.36
N ASN A 436 0.99 13.51 15.83
CA ASN A 436 0.00 13.17 14.83
C ASN A 436 -1.38 13.02 15.46
N LEU A 437 -2.41 12.78 14.64
CA LEU A 437 -3.76 12.66 15.20
C LEU A 437 -3.83 11.53 16.23
N ALA A 438 -3.05 10.46 16.06
CA ALA A 438 -2.93 9.36 17.02
C ALA A 438 -2.53 9.80 18.44
N GLY A 439 -1.74 10.86 18.58
CA GLY A 439 -1.32 11.39 19.87
C GLY A 439 0.18 11.26 20.09
N THR A 440 0.60 11.26 21.36
CA THR A 440 1.99 11.11 21.77
C THR A 440 2.22 9.73 22.38
N PRO A 441 3.38 9.09 22.15
CA PRO A 441 3.70 7.84 22.82
C PRO A 441 3.77 7.99 24.35
N GLU A 442 3.33 6.96 25.06
CA GLU A 442 3.50 6.83 26.50
C GLU A 442 4.94 6.46 26.87
N ILE A 443 5.43 6.93 28.02
CA ILE A 443 6.71 6.50 28.60
C ILE A 443 6.43 5.51 29.73
N SER A 444 7.13 4.37 29.73
CA SER A 444 7.02 3.37 30.79
C SER A 444 7.36 3.97 32.17
N ASP A 445 6.49 3.72 33.15
CA ASP A 445 6.69 4.06 34.56
C ASP A 445 7.63 3.09 35.30
N LEU A 446 8.00 1.98 34.65
CA LEU A 446 8.89 0.95 35.19
C LEU A 446 10.34 1.13 34.73
N LYS A 447 11.29 0.64 35.56
CA LYS A 447 12.69 0.50 35.17
C LYS A 447 12.84 -0.65 34.16
N LEU A 448 13.36 -0.34 32.98
CA LEU A 448 13.53 -1.29 31.88
C LEU A 448 14.84 -2.08 32.01
N ASP A 449 14.76 -3.39 31.88
CA ASP A 449 15.92 -4.27 31.70
C ASP A 449 16.26 -4.44 30.21
N TYR A 450 15.28 -4.25 29.35
CA TYR A 450 15.43 -4.29 27.90
C TYR A 450 14.50 -3.27 27.24
N LEU A 451 15.01 -2.56 26.23
CA LEU A 451 14.23 -1.72 25.33
C LEU A 451 14.63 -2.03 23.89
N GLN A 452 13.67 -2.31 23.03
CA GLN A 452 13.83 -2.33 21.58
C GLN A 452 13.02 -1.20 20.98
N MET A 453 13.71 -0.28 20.31
CA MET A 453 13.17 0.98 19.81
C MET A 453 13.44 1.19 18.32
N GLU A 454 12.41 1.63 17.59
CA GLU A 454 12.55 2.03 16.19
C GLU A 454 13.46 3.26 16.00
N THR A 455 14.05 3.41 14.82
CA THR A 455 15.02 4.47 14.53
C THR A 455 14.88 5.03 13.12
N THR A 456 13.64 5.10 12.61
CA THR A 456 13.33 5.43 11.20
C THR A 456 13.96 6.75 10.75
N TYR A 457 14.01 7.75 11.65
CA TYR A 457 14.58 9.08 11.39
C TYR A 457 15.87 9.37 12.16
N ALA A 458 16.63 8.34 12.53
CA ALA A 458 17.97 8.53 13.08
C ALA A 458 18.83 9.44 12.18
N GLY A 459 19.53 10.42 12.76
CA GLY A 459 20.33 11.39 12.03
C GLY A 459 19.54 12.53 11.36
N ARG A 460 18.24 12.67 11.63
CA ARG A 460 17.37 13.69 11.02
C ARG A 460 16.58 14.42 12.09
N VAL A 461 16.20 15.66 11.79
CA VAL A 461 15.31 16.50 12.61
C VAL A 461 14.17 16.97 11.72
N HIS A 462 12.94 16.90 12.23
CA HIS A 462 11.78 17.36 11.47
C HIS A 462 11.70 18.89 11.47
N PRO A 463 11.26 19.51 10.36
CA PRO A 463 10.84 20.91 10.40
C PRO A 463 9.61 21.05 11.30
N GLU A 464 9.33 22.27 11.77
CA GLU A 464 8.13 22.53 12.56
C GLU A 464 6.87 22.23 11.76
N LYS A 465 5.91 21.53 12.38
CA LYS A 465 4.71 21.08 11.68
C LYS A 465 3.89 22.24 11.13
N GLN A 466 3.82 23.36 11.85
CA GLN A 466 3.12 24.56 11.39
C GLN A 466 3.75 25.19 10.14
N GLU A 467 5.08 25.21 10.05
CA GLU A 467 5.78 25.68 8.84
C GLU A 467 5.45 24.77 7.65
N SER A 468 5.47 23.46 7.87
CA SER A 468 5.10 22.47 6.84
C SER A 468 3.64 22.58 6.40
N ILE A 469 2.71 22.87 7.32
CA ILE A 469 1.30 23.15 7.00
C ILE A 469 1.19 24.42 6.13
N ASN A 470 1.94 25.47 6.47
CA ASN A 470 1.95 26.71 5.69
C ASN A 470 2.48 26.46 4.27
N ASP A 471 3.57 25.72 4.13
CA ASP A 471 4.14 25.35 2.83
C ASP A 471 3.21 24.48 2.00
N PHE A 472 2.53 23.53 2.65
CA PHE A 472 1.52 22.68 2.04
C PHE A 472 0.36 23.50 1.43
N PHE A 473 -0.25 24.40 2.21
CA PHE A 473 -1.31 25.26 1.70
C PHE A 473 -0.80 26.29 0.69
N ASN A 474 0.43 26.79 0.83
CA ASN A 474 1.05 27.65 -0.17
C ASN A 474 1.21 26.95 -1.52
N ALA A 475 1.63 25.68 -1.53
CA ALA A 475 1.72 24.86 -2.74
C ALA A 475 0.34 24.65 -3.38
N ILE A 476 -0.66 24.31 -2.57
CA ILE A 476 -2.06 24.20 -3.04
C ILE A 476 -2.54 25.51 -3.64
N HIS A 477 -2.31 26.65 -2.97
CA HIS A 477 -2.76 27.96 -3.45
C HIS A 477 -2.12 28.36 -4.78
N LYS A 478 -0.83 28.06 -4.98
CA LYS A 478 -0.10 28.37 -6.21
C LYS A 478 -0.45 27.46 -7.39
N ALA A 479 -0.97 26.26 -7.15
CA ALA A 479 -1.35 25.35 -8.24
C ALA A 479 -2.42 25.98 -9.15
N GLU A 480 -2.28 25.81 -10.46
CA GLU A 480 -3.21 26.33 -11.46
C GLU A 480 -4.21 25.26 -11.94
N GLY A 481 -3.79 24.00 -11.93
CA GLY A 481 -4.58 22.82 -12.25
C GLY A 481 -4.72 21.86 -11.06
N LYS A 482 -4.74 20.56 -11.35
CA LYS A 482 -4.94 19.52 -10.33
C LYS A 482 -3.78 19.44 -9.36
N VAL A 483 -4.08 19.17 -8.10
CA VAL A 483 -3.10 18.88 -7.06
C VAL A 483 -3.22 17.40 -6.71
N VAL A 484 -2.20 16.60 -7.03
CA VAL A 484 -2.18 15.17 -6.69
C VAL A 484 -1.28 14.97 -5.48
N ILE A 485 -1.82 14.31 -4.45
CA ILE A 485 -1.14 14.04 -3.18
C ILE A 485 -1.07 12.52 -2.97
N PRO A 486 0.07 11.88 -3.32
CA PRO A 486 0.31 10.48 -2.99
C PRO A 486 0.34 10.28 -1.47
N CYS A 487 -0.55 9.43 -0.95
CA CYS A 487 -0.65 9.14 0.48
C CYS A 487 -0.73 7.63 0.76
N PHE A 488 -0.29 7.23 1.95
CA PHE A 488 -0.63 5.91 2.49
C PHE A 488 -2.08 5.90 2.96
N SER A 489 -2.79 4.81 2.70
CA SER A 489 -4.24 4.72 2.91
C SER A 489 -4.66 4.83 4.38
N MET A 490 -3.74 4.59 5.31
CA MET A 490 -3.97 4.64 6.75
C MET A 490 -3.17 5.76 7.39
N GLN A 491 -3.81 6.42 8.36
CA GLN A 491 -3.35 7.59 9.10
C GLN A 491 -3.09 8.84 8.25
N ARG A 492 -2.11 8.83 7.35
CA ARG A 492 -1.68 10.04 6.63
C ARG A 492 -2.79 10.65 5.79
N THR A 493 -3.55 9.82 5.06
CA THR A 493 -4.71 10.31 4.31
C THR A 493 -5.70 11.00 5.22
N GLN A 494 -6.03 10.41 6.37
CA GLN A 494 -7.01 10.97 7.31
C GLN A 494 -6.51 12.29 7.91
N GLU A 495 -5.21 12.41 8.21
CA GLU A 495 -4.60 13.66 8.70
C GLU A 495 -4.70 14.78 7.67
N ILE A 496 -4.33 14.52 6.42
CA ILE A 496 -4.44 15.52 5.35
C ILE A 496 -5.90 15.88 5.09
N LEU A 497 -6.82 14.90 5.12
CA LEU A 497 -8.26 15.19 4.99
C LEU A 497 -8.77 16.09 6.11
N VAL A 498 -8.40 15.83 7.37
CA VAL A 498 -8.80 16.67 8.51
C VAL A 498 -8.28 18.10 8.30
N LEU A 499 -6.99 18.26 7.98
CA LEU A 499 -6.38 19.57 7.72
C LEU A 499 -7.09 20.35 6.60
N LEU A 500 -7.43 19.68 5.50
CA LEU A 500 -8.15 20.29 4.39
C LEU A 500 -9.58 20.69 4.79
N VAL A 501 -10.30 19.84 5.52
CA VAL A 501 -11.67 20.14 5.97
C VAL A 501 -11.68 21.27 7.02
N GLU A 502 -10.73 21.29 7.94
CA GLU A 502 -10.54 22.39 8.90
C GLU A 502 -10.29 23.71 8.19
N GLN A 503 -9.41 23.73 7.19
CA GLN A 503 -9.14 24.94 6.42
C GLN A 503 -10.39 25.45 5.67
N LEU A 504 -11.25 24.55 5.17
CA LEU A 504 -12.54 24.93 4.56
C LEU A 504 -13.54 25.50 5.58
N LEU A 505 -13.54 24.98 6.82
CA LEU A 505 -14.36 25.52 7.92
C LEU A 505 -13.91 26.93 8.30
N GLU A 506 -12.61 27.15 8.44
CA GLU A 506 -12.04 28.48 8.66
C GLU A 506 -12.38 29.44 7.52
N ALA A 507 -12.21 28.99 6.27
CA ALA A 507 -12.57 29.76 5.08
C ALA A 507 -14.04 30.20 5.09
N LYS A 508 -14.96 29.30 5.47
CA LYS A 508 -16.39 29.61 5.57
C LYS A 508 -16.67 30.76 6.55
N ASN A 509 -15.96 30.80 7.68
CA ASN A 509 -16.09 31.83 8.70
C ASN A 509 -15.43 33.15 8.28
N ASP A 510 -14.32 33.08 7.53
CA ASP A 510 -13.57 34.26 7.07
C ASP A 510 -14.19 34.93 5.83
N ILE A 511 -14.93 34.21 4.99
CA ILE A 511 -15.56 34.77 3.77
C ILE A 511 -16.46 36.00 4.07
N PRO A 512 -17.37 35.98 5.07
CA PRO A 512 -18.14 37.16 5.45
C PRO A 512 -17.26 38.35 5.89
N VAL A 513 -16.19 38.06 6.64
CA VAL A 513 -15.23 39.07 7.11
C VAL A 513 -14.49 39.71 5.93
N LEU A 514 -14.03 38.87 4.99
CA LEU A 514 -13.38 39.30 3.76
C LEU A 514 -14.30 40.17 2.90
N LYS A 515 -15.58 39.80 2.73
CA LYS A 515 -16.57 40.59 2.00
C LYS A 515 -16.75 41.97 2.66
N LYS A 516 -16.89 42.02 3.99
CA LYS A 516 -17.05 43.27 4.76
C LYS A 516 -15.82 44.18 4.62
N LYS A 517 -14.61 43.64 4.79
CA LYS A 517 -13.36 44.41 4.64
C LYS A 517 -13.14 44.87 3.20
N SER A 518 -13.43 44.03 2.20
CA SER A 518 -13.34 44.40 0.78
C SER A 518 -14.30 45.54 0.41
N ALA A 519 -15.52 45.52 0.94
CA ALA A 519 -16.47 46.63 0.78
C ALA A 519 -15.98 47.92 1.45
N LYS A 520 -15.36 47.82 2.65
CA LYS A 520 -14.74 48.96 3.34
C LYS A 520 -13.56 49.52 2.53
N LEU A 521 -12.71 48.66 1.95
CA LEU A 521 -11.60 49.08 1.10
C LEU A 521 -12.10 49.87 -0.12
N LYS A 522 -13.15 49.39 -0.79
CA LYS A 522 -13.76 50.10 -1.92
C LYS A 522 -14.22 51.51 -1.51
N ARG A 523 -14.90 51.66 -0.36
CA ARG A 523 -15.31 52.96 0.17
C ARG A 523 -14.13 53.89 0.45
N ILE A 524 -13.05 53.36 1.01
CA ILE A 524 -11.81 54.13 1.26
C ILE A 524 -11.16 54.56 -0.06
N GLU A 525 -11.13 53.69 -1.07
CA GLU A 525 -10.59 54.03 -2.40
C GLU A 525 -11.43 55.10 -3.11
N ASP A 526 -12.76 55.08 -2.94
CA ASP A 526 -13.67 56.11 -3.44
C ASP A 526 -13.48 57.44 -2.68
N GLU A 527 -13.30 57.44 -1.35
CA GLU A 527 -12.97 58.65 -0.58
C GLU A 527 -11.63 59.25 -1.03
N LEU A 528 -10.62 58.42 -1.27
CA LEU A 528 -9.30 58.84 -1.75
C LEU A 528 -9.40 59.51 -3.12
N LYS A 529 -10.16 58.91 -4.05
CA LYS A 529 -10.43 59.51 -5.36
C LYS A 529 -11.14 60.85 -5.25
N ASN A 530 -12.12 61.00 -4.35
CA ASN A 530 -12.79 62.28 -4.14
C ASN A 530 -11.88 63.35 -3.51
N LEU A 531 -11.00 62.95 -2.59
CA LEU A 531 -10.01 63.86 -1.99
C LEU A 531 -8.92 64.31 -2.98
N GLN A 532 -8.64 63.49 -4.01
CA GLN A 532 -7.68 63.76 -5.09
C GLN A 532 -8.34 64.40 -6.33
N GLY A 533 -9.65 64.22 -6.52
CA GLY A 533 -10.40 64.44 -7.76
C GLY A 533 -11.24 65.71 -7.78
N GLY A 534 -10.59 66.86 -7.66
CA GLY A 534 -11.16 68.15 -8.05
C GLY A 534 -10.09 69.01 -8.71
N ASN A 535 -10.13 69.16 -10.04
CA ASN A 535 -9.28 70.01 -10.89
C ASN A 535 -8.03 70.59 -10.21
N LEU A 536 -6.97 69.78 -10.13
CA LEU A 536 -5.64 70.16 -9.63
C LEU A 536 -4.71 70.59 -10.78
N GLU A 537 -5.24 71.30 -11.76
CA GLU A 537 -4.36 72.16 -12.56
C GLU A 537 -3.98 73.37 -11.70
N LYS A 538 -2.81 73.24 -11.03
CA LYS A 538 -2.03 74.34 -10.42
C LYS A 538 -2.56 75.00 -9.14
N LYS A 539 -3.09 74.26 -8.14
CA LYS A 539 -3.19 74.77 -6.76
C LYS A 539 -2.56 73.83 -5.73
N ARG A 540 -1.70 74.40 -4.89
CA ARG A 540 -1.00 73.74 -3.76
C ARG A 540 -2.04 73.14 -2.82
N ILE A 541 -2.01 71.82 -2.60
CA ILE A 541 -2.93 71.12 -1.70
C ILE A 541 -2.71 71.66 -0.27
N PRO A 542 -3.74 72.11 0.45
CA PRO A 542 -3.61 72.56 1.83
C PRO A 542 -3.02 71.47 2.73
N ALA A 543 -2.11 71.82 3.65
CA ALA A 543 -1.44 70.86 4.54
C ALA A 543 -2.43 69.98 5.33
N ARG A 544 -3.60 70.53 5.71
CA ARG A 544 -4.68 69.79 6.38
C ARG A 544 -5.34 68.74 5.49
N GLN A 545 -5.47 69.02 4.19
CA GLN A 545 -5.99 68.06 3.21
C GLN A 545 -4.95 66.98 2.91
N GLN A 546 -3.67 67.35 2.81
CA GLN A 546 -2.55 66.39 2.67
C GLN A 546 -2.49 65.41 3.84
N ALA A 547 -2.55 65.91 5.09
CA ALA A 547 -2.56 65.06 6.28
C ALA A 547 -3.75 64.09 6.32
N LYS A 548 -4.92 64.51 5.78
CA LYS A 548 -6.09 63.62 5.64
C LYS A 548 -5.83 62.54 4.58
N ILE A 549 -5.24 62.89 3.44
CA ILE A 549 -4.88 61.94 2.39
C ILE A 549 -3.88 60.90 2.93
N ASP A 550 -2.84 61.33 3.64
CA ASP A 550 -1.81 60.44 4.19
C ASP A 550 -2.41 59.44 5.21
N ARG A 551 -3.32 59.92 6.07
CA ARG A 551 -4.05 59.05 7.02
C ARG A 551 -4.92 58.02 6.30
N VAL A 552 -5.66 58.43 5.27
CA VAL A 552 -6.53 57.54 4.50
C VAL A 552 -5.71 56.53 3.68
N LEU A 553 -4.54 56.93 3.15
CA LEU A 553 -3.58 56.03 2.51
C LEU A 553 -3.01 54.99 3.48
N GLY A 554 -2.68 55.38 4.71
CA GLY A 554 -2.25 54.46 5.77
C GLY A 554 -3.30 53.38 6.04
N LEU A 555 -4.55 53.79 6.28
CA LEU A 555 -5.69 52.88 6.48
C LEU A 555 -5.93 51.97 5.27
N LYS A 556 -5.78 52.49 4.04
CA LYS A 556 -5.89 51.70 2.81
C LYS A 556 -4.83 50.60 2.75
N ASN A 557 -3.58 50.92 3.07
CA ASN A 557 -2.47 49.96 3.01
C ASN A 557 -2.61 48.85 4.06
N GLU A 558 -2.96 49.23 5.29
CA GLU A 558 -3.24 48.28 6.37
C GLU A 558 -4.40 47.34 6.00
N LEU A 559 -5.52 47.90 5.54
CA LEU A 559 -6.68 47.11 5.12
C LEU A 559 -6.39 46.22 3.90
N LYS A 560 -5.53 46.66 2.97
CA LYS A 560 -5.06 45.84 1.85
C LYS A 560 -4.23 44.65 2.33
N LYS A 561 -3.37 44.84 3.34
CA LYS A 561 -2.59 43.76 3.95
C LYS A 561 -3.51 42.73 4.60
N GLU A 562 -4.45 43.17 5.44
CA GLU A 562 -5.44 42.28 6.07
C GLU A 562 -6.29 41.51 5.04
N ILE A 563 -6.74 42.18 3.97
CA ILE A 563 -7.50 41.54 2.89
C ILE A 563 -6.65 40.50 2.16
N LYS A 564 -5.37 40.76 1.94
CA LYS A 564 -4.45 39.80 1.31
C LYS A 564 -4.33 38.54 2.17
N GLU A 565 -4.15 38.69 3.49
CA GLU A 565 -4.06 37.58 4.45
C GLU A 565 -5.39 36.82 4.62
N LEU A 566 -6.54 37.50 4.53
CA LEU A 566 -7.85 36.84 4.53
C LEU A 566 -8.14 36.09 3.23
N LYS A 567 -7.72 36.65 2.08
CA LYS A 567 -7.90 35.99 0.77
C LYS A 567 -7.17 34.66 0.69
N SER A 568 -5.97 34.55 1.28
CA SER A 568 -5.25 33.28 1.34
C SER A 568 -5.94 32.24 2.22
N ARG A 569 -6.79 32.64 3.17
CA ARG A 569 -7.55 31.71 4.03
C ARG A 569 -8.94 31.36 3.50
N CYS A 570 -9.49 32.15 2.57
CA CYS A 570 -10.82 31.96 1.99
C CYS A 570 -10.82 31.08 0.72
N PHE A 571 -9.81 30.24 0.53
CA PHE A 571 -9.67 29.44 -0.68
C PHE A 571 -10.64 28.26 -0.66
N GLN A 572 -11.40 28.07 -1.74
CA GLN A 572 -12.31 26.94 -1.91
C GLN A 572 -11.76 25.98 -2.95
N TYR A 573 -11.91 24.69 -2.69
CA TYR A 573 -11.42 23.61 -3.54
C TYR A 573 -12.30 22.39 -3.35
N ASP A 574 -12.33 21.54 -4.37
CA ASP A 574 -12.96 20.23 -4.31
C ASP A 574 -11.90 19.21 -3.86
N ILE A 575 -12.27 18.38 -2.87
CA ILE A 575 -11.40 17.33 -2.34
C ILE A 575 -11.90 16.00 -2.90
N ILE A 576 -10.99 15.26 -3.54
CA ILE A 576 -11.25 13.96 -4.14
C ILE A 576 -10.40 12.93 -3.42
N LEU A 577 -11.02 11.84 -2.97
CA LEU A 577 -10.36 10.68 -2.38
C LEU A 577 -10.47 9.49 -3.33
N ASP A 578 -9.36 9.10 -3.95
CA ASP A 578 -9.24 7.86 -4.74
C ASP A 578 -8.47 6.80 -3.95
N SER A 579 -9.14 6.27 -2.92
CA SER A 579 -8.63 5.15 -2.13
C SER A 579 -9.80 4.45 -1.40
N PRO A 580 -10.25 3.28 -1.91
CA PRO A 580 -11.26 2.47 -1.24
C PRO A 580 -10.85 2.13 0.20
N LEU A 581 -9.60 1.71 0.41
CA LEU A 581 -9.07 1.40 1.73
C LEU A 581 -9.09 2.62 2.66
N SER A 582 -8.68 3.81 2.18
CA SER A 582 -8.74 5.03 3.03
C SER A 582 -10.17 5.36 3.46
N THR A 583 -11.15 5.08 2.61
CA THR A 583 -12.57 5.27 2.92
C THR A 583 -13.01 4.32 4.04
N GLU A 584 -12.64 3.04 3.94
CA GLU A 584 -12.91 2.05 4.98
C GLU A 584 -12.25 2.40 6.31
N ILE A 585 -10.97 2.80 6.31
CA ILE A 585 -10.25 3.24 7.52
C ILE A 585 -10.90 4.50 8.13
N THR A 586 -11.28 5.47 7.31
CA THR A 586 -11.97 6.70 7.78
C THR A 586 -13.30 6.37 8.46
N ASN A 587 -14.04 5.40 7.93
CA ASN A 587 -15.28 4.93 8.54
C ASN A 587 -15.03 4.26 9.89
N ILE A 588 -13.95 3.48 10.03
CA ILE A 588 -13.54 2.89 11.31
C ILE A 588 -13.25 4.01 12.33
N TYR A 589 -12.47 5.02 11.96
CA TYR A 589 -12.09 6.11 12.88
C TYR A 589 -13.29 6.93 13.34
N THR A 590 -14.18 7.30 12.41
CA THR A 590 -15.39 8.06 12.73
C THR A 590 -16.40 7.25 13.56
N THR A 591 -16.51 5.93 13.34
CA THR A 591 -17.44 5.06 14.09
C THR A 591 -16.98 4.83 15.53
N ASN A 592 -15.67 4.80 15.80
CA ASN A 592 -15.14 4.70 17.16
C ASN A 592 -15.17 6.04 17.92
N LEU A 593 -15.85 7.07 17.38
CA LEU A 593 -16.12 8.36 18.02
C LEU A 593 -14.87 9.12 18.46
N PHE A 594 -13.76 8.95 17.75
CA PHE A 594 -12.59 9.80 17.94
C PHE A 594 -12.93 11.23 17.48
N GLU A 595 -13.13 12.14 18.43
CA GLU A 595 -13.60 13.51 18.16
C GLU A 595 -12.73 14.24 17.12
N LYS A 596 -11.43 13.97 17.11
CA LYS A 596 -10.45 14.50 16.15
C LYS A 596 -10.68 14.11 14.69
N TYR A 597 -11.37 13.00 14.41
CA TYR A 597 -11.76 12.59 13.05
C TYR A 597 -13.22 12.91 12.73
N ARG A 598 -13.97 13.50 13.67
CA ARG A 598 -15.40 13.79 13.51
C ARG A 598 -15.69 14.62 12.25
N LEU A 599 -14.75 15.50 11.86
CA LEU A 599 -14.85 16.32 10.65
C LEU A 599 -14.84 15.51 9.35
N LEU A 600 -14.40 14.25 9.38
CA LEU A 600 -14.45 13.37 8.21
C LEU A 600 -15.81 12.70 8.03
N SER A 601 -16.73 12.80 9.00
CA SER A 601 -18.09 12.30 8.85
C SER A 601 -18.89 13.17 7.87
N ASN A 602 -19.49 12.54 6.87
CA ASN A 602 -20.39 13.20 5.93
C ASN A 602 -21.53 13.95 6.63
N GLN A 603 -22.06 13.39 7.72
CA GLN A 603 -23.12 14.05 8.49
C GLN A 603 -22.61 15.35 9.12
N VAL A 604 -21.45 15.29 9.76
CA VAL A 604 -20.84 16.46 10.43
C VAL A 604 -20.44 17.51 9.41
N GLN A 605 -19.87 17.12 8.26
CA GLN A 605 -19.59 18.05 7.17
C GLN A 605 -20.87 18.71 6.66
N LYS A 606 -21.96 17.96 6.50
CA LYS A 606 -23.24 18.54 6.10
C LYS A 606 -23.77 19.54 7.14
N GLU A 607 -23.65 19.23 8.42
CA GLU A 607 -24.05 20.14 9.52
C GLU A 607 -23.19 21.42 9.54
N LEU A 608 -21.87 21.29 9.46
CA LEU A 608 -20.94 22.41 9.63
C LEU A 608 -20.68 23.21 8.35
N LEU A 609 -20.63 22.56 7.19
CA LEU A 609 -20.32 23.16 5.88
C LEU A 609 -21.54 23.27 4.97
N GLY A 610 -22.65 22.59 5.28
CA GLY A 610 -23.88 22.59 4.49
C GLY A 610 -23.96 21.46 3.46
N LYS A 611 -22.84 20.79 3.18
CA LYS A 611 -22.72 19.61 2.31
C LYS A 611 -21.46 18.81 2.67
N PRO A 612 -21.39 17.52 2.34
CA PRO A 612 -20.12 16.80 2.26
C PRO A 612 -19.17 17.51 1.28
N VAL A 613 -17.87 17.53 1.61
CA VAL A 613 -16.83 18.20 0.82
C VAL A 613 -15.74 17.28 0.31
N VAL A 614 -15.75 16.00 0.74
CA VAL A 614 -14.85 14.96 0.26
C VAL A 614 -15.62 14.03 -0.68
N ASP A 615 -15.29 14.06 -1.96
CA ASP A 615 -15.85 13.19 -2.98
C ASP A 615 -14.99 11.92 -3.10
N VAL A 616 -15.59 10.75 -2.91
CA VAL A 616 -14.89 9.45 -2.99
C VAL A 616 -15.06 8.86 -4.39
N LEU A 617 -13.96 8.44 -5.02
CA LEU A 617 -14.02 7.68 -6.27
C LEU A 617 -14.18 6.19 -5.96
N LEU A 618 -15.11 5.54 -6.67
CA LEU A 618 -15.44 4.13 -6.42
C LEU A 618 -14.92 3.19 -7.51
N ASN A 619 -14.65 3.71 -8.71
CA ASN A 619 -14.34 2.91 -9.88
C ASN A 619 -13.59 3.73 -10.95
N GLN A 620 -13.12 3.04 -11.98
CA GLN A 620 -12.41 3.64 -13.12
C GLN A 620 -13.25 4.66 -13.91
N SER A 621 -14.58 4.50 -13.97
CA SER A 621 -15.44 5.49 -14.63
C SER A 621 -15.38 6.84 -13.92
N ASP A 622 -15.41 6.83 -12.58
CA ASP A 622 -15.30 8.06 -11.78
C ASP A 622 -13.94 8.72 -11.94
N HIS A 623 -12.87 7.92 -11.97
CA HIS A 623 -11.52 8.38 -12.30
C HIS A 623 -11.48 9.08 -13.68
N ASN A 624 -11.99 8.42 -14.72
CA ASN A 624 -11.98 8.95 -16.09
C ASN A 624 -12.74 10.28 -16.21
N LYS A 625 -13.81 10.49 -15.42
CA LYS A 625 -14.57 11.75 -15.39
C LYS A 625 -13.70 12.95 -14.95
N LEU A 626 -12.66 12.73 -14.15
CA LEU A 626 -11.74 13.78 -13.69
C LEU A 626 -10.91 14.37 -14.84
N TYR A 627 -10.64 13.57 -15.87
CA TYR A 627 -9.68 13.85 -16.94
C TYR A 627 -10.33 14.11 -18.30
N THR A 628 -11.63 14.38 -18.30
CA THR A 628 -12.34 14.91 -19.47
C THR A 628 -11.78 16.27 -19.88
N GLU A 629 -11.89 16.64 -21.15
CA GLU A 629 -11.36 17.89 -21.70
C GLU A 629 -11.81 19.14 -20.89
N LYS A 630 -13.06 19.12 -20.38
CA LYS A 630 -13.63 20.20 -19.57
C LYS A 630 -13.12 20.25 -18.12
N ARG A 631 -12.62 19.14 -17.57
CA ARG A 631 -12.27 18.99 -16.14
C ARG A 631 -10.78 18.77 -15.89
N ARG A 632 -10.01 18.39 -16.92
CA ARG A 632 -8.58 18.05 -16.83
C ARG A 632 -7.74 19.13 -16.15
N ASN A 633 -8.03 20.40 -16.45
CA ASN A 633 -7.32 21.56 -15.87
C ASN A 633 -8.08 22.23 -14.73
N LYS A 634 -9.20 21.65 -14.26
CA LYS A 634 -9.90 22.16 -13.09
C LYS A 634 -9.05 21.87 -11.86
N LYS A 635 -8.85 22.91 -11.04
CA LYS A 635 -8.15 22.81 -9.76
C LYS A 635 -8.96 22.03 -8.75
N GLU A 636 -8.52 20.80 -8.53
CA GLU A 636 -9.11 19.83 -7.60
C GLU A 636 -7.97 19.16 -6.85
N ILE A 637 -8.15 18.89 -5.56
CA ILE A 637 -7.16 18.23 -4.71
C ILE A 637 -7.48 16.74 -4.69
N ILE A 638 -6.57 15.91 -5.17
CA ILE A 638 -6.73 14.47 -5.29
C ILE A 638 -5.79 13.81 -4.30
N LEU A 639 -6.34 13.15 -3.29
CA LEU A 639 -5.62 12.24 -2.41
C LEU A 639 -5.80 10.83 -2.96
N SER A 640 -4.70 10.13 -3.17
CA SER A 640 -4.74 8.80 -3.79
C SER A 640 -3.77 7.84 -3.13
N SER A 641 -4.17 6.56 -3.05
CA SER A 641 -3.38 5.51 -2.44
C SER A 641 -2.13 5.16 -3.23
N GLY A 642 -1.02 5.03 -2.51
CA GLY A 642 0.30 4.71 -3.05
C GLY A 642 1.32 5.78 -2.66
N GLY A 643 1.59 5.95 -1.37
CA GLY A 643 2.40 7.06 -0.85
C GLY A 643 3.79 7.23 -1.50
N MET A 644 4.44 6.11 -1.85
CA MET A 644 5.74 6.10 -2.54
C MET A 644 5.63 5.95 -4.07
N CYS A 645 4.41 6.02 -4.62
CA CYS A 645 4.08 5.84 -6.04
C CYS A 645 4.54 4.51 -6.63
N GLN A 646 4.58 3.44 -5.84
CA GLN A 646 5.01 2.12 -6.33
C GLN A 646 3.88 1.27 -6.93
N GLY A 647 2.64 1.66 -6.71
CA GLY A 647 1.46 0.91 -7.09
C GLY A 647 0.21 1.68 -6.66
N GLY A 648 -0.95 1.09 -6.93
CA GLY A 648 -2.25 1.67 -6.55
C GLY A 648 -2.77 2.74 -7.50
N SER A 649 -3.93 3.31 -7.13
CA SER A 649 -4.67 4.29 -7.95
C SER A 649 -3.87 5.56 -8.28
N VAL A 650 -2.86 5.90 -7.46
CA VAL A 650 -2.02 7.08 -7.71
C VAL A 650 -1.30 7.00 -9.05
N LEU A 651 -0.95 5.80 -9.52
CA LEU A 651 -0.28 5.63 -10.82
C LEU A 651 -1.14 6.15 -11.96
N ASN A 652 -2.46 5.92 -11.92
CA ASN A 652 -3.38 6.41 -12.94
C ASN A 652 -3.47 7.94 -12.94
N HIS A 653 -3.50 8.56 -11.75
CA HIS A 653 -3.46 10.01 -11.66
C HIS A 653 -2.11 10.58 -12.14
N LEU A 654 -0.99 9.91 -11.85
CA LEU A 654 0.33 10.36 -12.28
C LEU A 654 0.47 10.34 -13.80
N LYS A 655 0.04 9.25 -14.47
CA LYS A 655 0.06 9.15 -15.95
C LYS A 655 -0.64 10.33 -16.62
N GLU A 656 -1.75 10.80 -16.05
CA GLU A 656 -2.55 11.92 -16.57
C GLU A 656 -2.00 13.31 -16.21
N ASN A 657 -1.16 13.43 -15.18
CA ASN A 657 -0.75 14.73 -14.62
C ASN A 657 0.74 15.03 -14.74
N LEU A 658 1.64 14.04 -14.82
CA LEU A 658 3.08 14.28 -14.86
C LEU A 658 3.48 15.17 -16.04
N GLY A 659 2.87 14.98 -17.20
CA GLY A 659 3.12 15.81 -18.39
C GLY A 659 2.39 17.16 -18.41
N ASN A 660 1.55 17.47 -17.41
CA ASN A 660 0.75 18.70 -17.38
C ASN A 660 1.44 19.79 -16.54
N THR A 661 1.85 20.88 -17.19
CA THR A 661 2.51 22.03 -16.53
C THR A 661 1.64 22.77 -15.52
N GLN A 662 0.32 22.62 -15.60
CA GLN A 662 -0.62 23.21 -14.63
C GLN A 662 -0.81 22.34 -13.39
N SER A 663 -0.47 21.06 -13.47
CA SER A 663 -0.64 20.12 -12.37
C SER A 663 0.49 20.27 -11.34
N THR A 664 0.18 19.99 -10.09
CA THR A 664 1.14 19.97 -8.98
C THR A 664 1.09 18.62 -8.27
N ILE A 665 2.24 18.00 -8.05
CA ILE A 665 2.38 16.76 -7.28
C ILE A 665 2.98 17.13 -5.92
N ILE A 666 2.25 16.89 -4.83
CA ILE A 666 2.72 17.21 -3.47
C ILE A 666 2.99 15.91 -2.72
N PHE A 667 4.26 15.66 -2.40
CA PHE A 667 4.65 14.57 -1.51
C PHE A 667 4.60 15.04 -0.07
N VAL A 668 3.82 14.35 0.76
CA VAL A 668 3.71 14.61 2.20
C VAL A 668 4.48 13.59 3.04
N GLY A 669 4.84 12.43 2.47
CA GLY A 669 5.59 11.36 3.14
C GLY A 669 7.04 11.24 2.66
N TYR A 670 7.84 10.50 3.43
CA TYR A 670 9.18 10.11 2.98
C TYR A 670 9.07 9.12 1.81
N CYS A 671 9.78 9.44 0.73
CA CYS A 671 9.95 8.52 -0.41
C CYS A 671 11.45 8.30 -0.56
N PRO A 672 11.95 7.07 -0.36
CA PRO A 672 13.35 6.75 -0.63
C PRO A 672 13.72 7.02 -2.09
N ASP A 673 14.98 7.39 -2.36
CA ASP A 673 15.43 7.82 -3.69
C ASP A 673 15.33 6.73 -4.77
N ASN A 674 15.37 5.46 -4.37
CA ASN A 674 15.21 4.31 -5.25
C ASN A 674 13.74 3.98 -5.56
N THR A 675 12.78 4.73 -5.03
CA THR A 675 11.36 4.54 -5.35
C THR A 675 10.91 5.36 -6.55
N ARG A 676 9.77 4.99 -7.18
CA ARG A 676 9.16 5.84 -8.22
C ARG A 676 8.86 7.24 -7.69
N GLY A 677 8.38 7.38 -6.45
CA GLY A 677 8.21 8.67 -5.79
C GLY A 677 9.51 9.46 -5.65
N GLY A 678 10.62 8.79 -5.29
CA GLY A 678 11.96 9.40 -5.29
C GLY A 678 12.42 9.82 -6.68
N TYR A 679 12.15 9.02 -7.70
CA TYR A 679 12.45 9.36 -9.09
C TYR A 679 11.64 10.56 -9.59
N ILE A 680 10.35 10.68 -9.24
CA ILE A 680 9.54 11.85 -9.59
C ILE A 680 10.13 13.14 -9.02
N LYS A 681 10.74 13.08 -7.84
CA LYS A 681 11.37 14.24 -7.19
C LYS A 681 12.69 14.65 -7.86
N ASN A 682 13.42 13.70 -8.43
CA ASN A 682 14.84 13.88 -8.79
C ASN A 682 15.15 13.71 -10.29
N LYS A 683 14.24 13.12 -11.08
CA LYS A 683 14.43 12.83 -12.52
C LYS A 683 13.48 13.66 -13.39
N LYS A 684 13.81 13.75 -14.68
CA LYS A 684 12.99 14.45 -15.69
C LYS A 684 11.92 13.57 -16.34
N SER A 685 12.06 12.26 -16.23
CA SER A 685 11.11 11.28 -16.74
C SER A 685 11.13 10.03 -15.87
N ILE A 686 10.02 9.29 -15.90
CA ILE A 686 9.88 7.99 -15.24
C ILE A 686 9.10 7.02 -16.10
N GLU A 687 9.35 5.73 -15.87
CA GLU A 687 8.57 4.66 -16.48
C GLU A 687 7.45 4.21 -15.51
N ILE A 688 6.23 4.11 -16.03
CA ILE A 688 5.07 3.57 -15.33
C ILE A 688 4.37 2.58 -16.27
N GLU A 689 4.34 1.30 -15.88
CA GLU A 689 3.66 0.22 -16.64
C GLU A 689 4.07 0.18 -18.13
N GLY A 690 5.38 0.27 -18.40
CA GLY A 690 5.93 0.26 -19.77
C GLY A 690 5.76 1.56 -20.56
N GLY A 691 5.12 2.58 -19.98
CA GLY A 691 5.02 3.91 -20.58
C GLY A 691 6.07 4.86 -20.00
N LEU A 692 6.77 5.60 -20.86
CA LEU A 692 7.68 6.68 -20.45
C LEU A 692 6.92 8.00 -20.33
N TYR A 693 6.98 8.63 -19.16
CA TYR A 693 6.29 9.89 -18.86
C TYR A 693 7.31 10.97 -18.50
N GLU A 694 7.29 12.08 -19.22
CA GLU A 694 8.06 13.28 -18.87
C GLU A 694 7.39 14.05 -17.73
N ILE A 695 8.22 14.65 -16.87
CA ILE A 695 7.77 15.34 -15.66
C ILE A 695 7.84 16.85 -15.92
N TYR A 696 6.70 17.39 -16.32
CA TYR A 696 6.45 18.82 -16.49
C TYR A 696 5.60 19.42 -15.36
N ALA A 697 4.91 18.59 -14.59
CA ALA A 697 4.18 19.00 -13.40
C ALA A 697 5.12 19.63 -12.36
N ASN A 698 4.59 20.58 -11.60
CA ASN A 698 5.30 21.14 -10.46
C ASN A 698 5.37 20.10 -9.32
N VAL A 699 6.57 19.68 -8.92
CA VAL A 699 6.76 18.70 -7.84
C VAL A 699 7.18 19.42 -6.56
N VAL A 700 6.42 19.21 -5.48
CA VAL A 700 6.65 19.82 -4.16
C VAL A 700 6.81 18.71 -3.12
N ASN A 701 7.77 18.88 -2.21
CA ASN A 701 8.03 17.93 -1.14
C ASN A 701 7.89 18.61 0.22
N ILE A 702 7.01 18.09 1.07
CA ILE A 702 6.71 18.62 2.41
C ILE A 702 7.16 17.57 3.44
N ASN A 703 8.18 17.90 4.23
CA ASN A 703 8.86 16.93 5.09
C ASN A 703 8.33 16.85 6.53
N GLY A 704 7.51 17.81 7.01
CA GLY A 704 7.09 17.85 8.43
C GLY A 704 5.82 17.07 8.79
N PHE A 705 5.27 16.28 7.87
CA PHE A 705 4.08 15.48 8.16
C PHE A 705 4.39 14.07 8.67
N SER A 706 5.66 13.64 8.75
CA SER A 706 6.03 12.31 9.25
C SER A 706 5.39 12.02 10.62
N GLY A 707 4.98 10.76 10.81
CA GLY A 707 4.44 10.28 12.09
C GLY A 707 5.48 9.77 13.06
N HIS A 708 6.69 9.45 12.59
CA HIS A 708 7.75 8.89 13.42
C HIS A 708 8.56 9.96 14.14
N LEU A 709 9.10 9.63 15.32
CA LEU A 709 10.05 10.49 16.05
C LEU A 709 11.26 10.81 15.18
N ASP A 710 11.75 12.05 15.26
CA ASP A 710 13.09 12.39 14.79
C ASP A 710 14.18 12.10 15.84
N GLU A 711 15.43 12.42 15.52
CA GLU A 711 16.57 12.20 16.42
C GLU A 711 16.39 12.89 17.78
N GLU A 712 15.92 14.14 17.83
CA GLU A 712 15.74 14.87 19.09
C GLU A 712 14.64 14.24 19.95
N GLU A 713 13.54 13.84 19.32
CA GLU A 713 12.44 13.15 19.98
C GLU A 713 12.86 11.75 20.48
N ILE A 714 13.71 11.03 19.74
CA ILE A 714 14.30 9.76 20.19
C ILE A 714 15.12 9.99 21.47
N PHE A 715 15.97 11.02 21.50
CA PHE A 715 16.72 11.37 22.71
C PHE A 715 15.80 11.69 23.89
N HIS A 716 14.73 12.47 23.64
CA HIS A 716 13.74 12.78 24.65
C HIS A 716 13.11 11.52 25.25
N TYR A 717 12.76 10.54 24.42
CA TYR A 717 12.23 9.25 24.87
C TYR A 717 13.22 8.55 25.83
N PHE A 718 14.51 8.52 25.47
CA PHE A 718 15.56 7.94 26.30
C PHE A 718 15.76 8.67 27.64
N GLU A 719 15.77 10.01 27.62
CA GLU A 719 15.93 10.84 28.83
C GLU A 719 14.78 10.66 29.83
N LYS A 720 13.56 10.44 29.33
CA LYS A 720 12.37 10.21 30.16
C LYS A 720 12.24 8.76 30.62
N SER A 721 12.88 7.83 29.93
CA SER A 721 12.87 6.42 30.27
C SER A 721 13.79 6.10 31.45
N SER A 722 13.39 5.13 32.27
CA SER A 722 14.20 4.65 33.39
C SER A 722 14.80 3.28 33.08
N PHE A 723 16.11 3.09 33.32
CA PHE A 723 16.81 1.84 33.01
C PHE A 723 17.38 1.16 34.25
N ALA A 724 17.31 -0.18 34.26
CA ALA A 724 17.95 -1.01 35.27
C ALA A 724 19.48 -1.09 35.04
N ARG A 725 20.22 -1.44 36.09
CA ARG A 725 21.66 -1.69 35.97
C ARG A 725 21.89 -2.91 35.05
N GLY A 726 22.70 -2.73 34.02
CA GLY A 726 22.96 -3.78 33.02
C GLY A 726 21.89 -3.89 31.93
N ALA A 727 20.98 -2.93 31.82
CA ALA A 727 19.93 -2.95 30.81
C ALA A 727 20.50 -2.97 29.39
N LYS A 728 19.74 -3.54 28.45
CA LYS A 728 20.11 -3.57 27.04
C LYS A 728 19.13 -2.73 26.24
N VAL A 729 19.66 -1.78 25.49
CA VAL A 729 18.93 -0.95 24.55
C VAL A 729 19.26 -1.43 23.15
N VAL A 730 18.26 -1.69 22.34
CA VAL A 730 18.37 -2.21 20.98
C VAL A 730 17.70 -1.24 20.04
N LEU A 731 18.42 -0.85 18.99
CA LEU A 731 17.91 0.02 17.94
C LEU A 731 17.57 -0.83 16.71
N ASN A 732 16.32 -0.79 16.25
CA ASN A 732 15.82 -1.45 15.04
C ASN A 732 15.13 -0.45 14.10
N HIS A 733 14.59 -0.93 12.97
CA HIS A 733 13.77 -0.12 12.05
C HIS A 733 14.39 1.24 11.69
N GLY A 734 15.57 1.21 11.07
CA GLY A 734 16.32 2.42 10.73
C GLY A 734 17.54 2.10 9.88
N THR A 735 18.08 3.07 9.14
CA THR A 735 19.23 2.87 8.25
C THR A 735 20.54 2.77 9.04
N GLU A 736 21.68 2.69 8.33
CA GLU A 736 23.04 2.77 8.89
C GLU A 736 23.25 3.93 9.90
N SER A 737 22.48 5.02 9.77
CA SER A 737 22.47 6.14 10.72
C SER A 737 22.22 5.71 12.17
N ARG A 738 21.59 4.56 12.41
CA ARG A 738 21.37 4.01 13.75
C ARG A 738 22.65 3.60 14.48
N HIS A 739 23.73 3.23 13.76
CA HIS A 739 25.03 2.97 14.38
C HIS A 739 25.63 4.23 14.98
N ILE A 740 25.49 5.36 14.28
CA ILE A 740 25.92 6.68 14.77
C ILE A 740 25.07 7.06 15.98
N LEU A 741 23.75 6.91 15.88
CA LEU A 741 22.81 7.18 16.97
C LEU A 741 23.12 6.34 18.22
N ALA A 742 23.44 5.05 18.06
CA ALA A 742 23.80 4.17 19.16
C ALA A 742 25.01 4.66 19.95
N ASN A 743 26.04 5.17 19.25
CA ASN A 743 27.21 5.77 19.88
C ASN A 743 26.84 7.04 20.63
N LYS A 744 26.07 7.95 20.01
CA LYS A 744 25.63 9.19 20.67
C LYS A 744 24.81 8.90 21.94
N ILE A 745 23.83 7.99 21.89
CA ILE A 745 23.04 7.60 23.07
C ILE A 745 23.94 7.02 24.18
N SER A 746 24.92 6.18 23.81
CA SER A 746 25.86 5.60 24.77
C SER A 746 26.71 6.65 25.46
N GLU A 747 27.16 7.67 24.74
CA GLU A 747 28.05 8.72 25.24
C GLU A 747 27.31 9.84 25.98
N GLU A 748 26.21 10.34 25.40
CA GLU A 748 25.52 11.55 25.85
C GLU A 748 24.44 11.27 26.90
N ILE A 749 23.69 10.16 26.76
CA ILE A 749 22.61 9.82 27.71
C ILE A 749 23.13 8.96 28.86
N PHE A 750 23.80 7.86 28.54
CA PHE A 750 24.24 6.90 29.56
C PHE A 750 25.63 7.24 30.11
N GLY A 751 26.52 7.74 29.27
CA GLY A 751 27.92 8.00 29.60
C GLY A 751 28.79 6.74 29.59
N CYS A 752 30.08 6.91 29.30
CA CYS A 752 31.04 5.81 29.08
C CYS A 752 31.24 4.85 30.26
N ARG A 753 30.77 5.19 31.47
CA ARG A 753 30.84 4.36 32.68
C ARG A 753 29.53 3.65 33.01
N SER A 754 28.48 3.86 32.22
CA SER A 754 27.20 3.19 32.43
C SER A 754 27.30 1.69 32.21
N SER A 755 26.48 0.96 32.95
CA SER A 755 26.27 -0.47 32.74
C SER A 755 25.25 -0.78 31.65
N VAL A 756 24.50 0.23 31.17
CA VAL A 756 23.53 0.08 30.09
C VAL A 756 24.28 -0.13 28.78
N LYS A 757 23.85 -1.10 27.97
CA LYS A 757 24.48 -1.43 26.69
C LYS A 757 23.54 -1.07 25.55
N VAL A 758 23.96 -0.16 24.67
CA VAL A 758 23.26 0.13 23.43
C VAL A 758 23.80 -0.79 22.33
N LEU A 759 22.91 -1.46 21.61
CA LEU A 759 23.22 -2.53 20.68
C LEU A 759 22.47 -2.30 19.35
N VAL A 760 23.16 -2.63 18.26
CA VAL A 760 22.58 -2.63 16.90
C VAL A 760 22.76 -4.04 16.34
N PRO A 761 21.79 -4.94 16.57
CA PRO A 761 21.86 -6.32 16.08
C PRO A 761 21.73 -6.38 14.55
N SER A 762 21.98 -7.56 14.00
CA SER A 762 21.71 -7.94 12.61
C SER A 762 20.64 -9.03 12.54
N LEU A 763 20.11 -9.29 11.34
CA LEU A 763 19.15 -10.37 11.11
C LEU A 763 19.69 -11.71 11.65
N ASN A 764 18.84 -12.44 12.36
CA ASN A 764 19.11 -13.69 13.08
C ASN A 764 20.10 -13.59 14.26
N ASP A 765 20.59 -12.40 14.62
CA ASP A 765 21.34 -12.23 15.86
C ASP A 765 20.46 -12.57 17.05
N THR A 766 21.08 -13.11 18.10
CA THR A 766 20.41 -13.50 19.34
C THR A 766 21.07 -12.83 20.54
N ILE A 767 20.27 -12.19 21.38
CA ILE A 767 20.71 -11.56 22.62
C ILE A 767 20.27 -12.40 23.81
N GLU A 768 21.23 -13.01 24.51
CA GLU A 768 20.97 -13.78 25.73
C GLU A 768 20.96 -12.89 26.98
N PHE A 769 19.99 -13.05 27.87
CA PHE A 769 19.99 -12.40 29.18
C PHE A 769 19.62 -13.37 30.29
N LYS A 770 20.12 -13.05 31.48
CA LYS A 770 19.87 -13.83 32.70
C LYS A 770 18.61 -13.26 33.35
N LEU A 771 17.59 -14.11 33.47
CA LEU A 771 16.42 -13.88 34.29
C LEU A 771 16.75 -14.17 35.75
#